data_AF-A0A5K1HSZ7-F1
#
_entry.id   AF-A0A5K1HSZ7-F1
#
_cell.length_a   1.000
_cell.length_b   1.000
_cell.length_c   1.000
_cell.angle_alpha   90.00
_cell.angle_beta   90.00
_cell.angle_gamma   90.00
#
_symmetry.space_group_name_H-M   'P 1'
#
loop_
_entity.id
_entity.type
_entity.pdbx_description
1 polymer ?
#
loop_
_entity_poly.entity_id
_entity_poly.type
_entity_poly.pdbx_seq_one_letter_code
_entity_poly.pdbx_strand_id
1 'polypeptide(L)'
;MNQRLNLDIPQNNTFLLPRDVLAAADHLIGMKFGMGTLDDMNHLKNKRIRSVADLLQDQFGLALVRLENVVRGTICGAIRHKLIPTPRNLVTSTPLTTTYESFFGLHPLSQVLDRTNPLTQIVHGRKSSYLGPGGLTGRTASFRIRDIHPSHYGRICPIDTSEGINVGLIGSLAIHARVGDWGSIETPFYEISERSKEEQMVYLSPSRDEYYMVAAGNSLALTRGIQEEEVGPARYRQEFLTIAWEQIHLRNIYPFQYFSIGASLIPFIEHNDANRALMSSNMQRQAVPLSQSEKCIVGTGLERQAALDSGGSAIAEREGKIIYTDAEKIVLSGNGDTISIPLVMYQRSNKNTWMHQKPQVHRGKCLKKGQILADGAATVGGELALGKNVSVAYMPWEGYNSEDAVLISERLVYDDIYTSFHIRKYEIQTHVTSQGPERITNEIPHLEPYLLRNLDRNGIVMLGSWVETGDVLVGKLTPQTAKESSYAPEDRLLRAILGIQVSTAKETCLKLPIGGRGRVIDVRWGQKKGGSIYNPEMIRVYISQKRKIKVGDKVAGRHGNKGIISKILPRQDMPYLQDGTPVDMVFNPLGVPSRMNVGQMFECSLGLAGDLLGRHYRITPFDERYEQEASRKLVFSELYEASKQTANPWVFEPEYPGKSRIFDGRTGDPFEQPVIIGKSYMLKLIHQVDDKIHGRSSGHYALVTQQPLRGRAKQGGQRVGEMEVWALEGFGVAHILQEMLTYKSDHIRARQEVLGTTIVGGTIPNPE
;
A
#
# COMPACT_ATOMS: atom_id res chain seq x y z
N MET A 1 -21.43 -2.39 32.57
CA MET A 1 -22.40 -3.07 33.45
C MET A 1 -23.16 -2.05 34.30
N ASN A 2 -22.48 -1.32 35.19
CA ASN A 2 -23.09 -0.24 36.01
C ASN A 2 -24.00 0.72 35.24
N GLN A 3 -23.51 1.29 34.13
CA GLN A 3 -24.32 2.21 33.30
C GLN A 3 -25.58 1.57 32.70
N ARG A 4 -25.57 0.27 32.40
CA ARG A 4 -26.71 -0.43 31.76
C ARG A 4 -27.75 -0.88 32.77
N LEU A 5 -27.30 -1.37 33.92
CA LEU A 5 -28.14 -1.89 35.00
C LEU A 5 -28.47 -0.83 36.05
N ASN A 6 -28.05 0.42 35.83
CA ASN A 6 -28.19 1.54 36.76
C ASN A 6 -27.68 1.20 38.18
N LEU A 7 -26.48 0.62 38.26
CA LEU A 7 -25.83 0.23 39.51
C LEU A 7 -24.72 1.21 39.87
N ASP A 8 -24.60 1.54 41.16
CA ASP A 8 -23.54 2.38 41.70
C ASP A 8 -22.52 1.53 42.47
N ILE A 9 -21.72 0.76 41.72
CA ILE A 9 -20.65 -0.10 42.25
C ILE A 9 -19.29 0.55 41.95
N PRO A 10 -18.33 0.59 42.89
CA PRO A 10 -17.01 1.14 42.63
C PRO A 10 -16.31 0.47 41.45
N GLN A 11 -15.67 1.27 40.59
CA GLN A 11 -15.00 0.79 39.36
C GLN A 11 -13.85 -0.19 39.62
N ASN A 12 -13.28 -0.18 40.83
CA ASN A 12 -12.17 -1.06 41.21
C ASN A 12 -12.60 -2.52 41.42
N ASN A 13 -13.89 -2.80 41.55
CA ASN A 13 -14.37 -4.16 41.70
C ASN A 13 -14.53 -4.84 40.33
N THR A 14 -13.66 -5.80 40.04
CA THR A 14 -13.66 -6.55 38.78
C THR A 14 -14.41 -7.89 38.86
N PHE A 15 -14.93 -8.27 40.03
CA PHE A 15 -15.64 -9.52 40.24
C PHE A 15 -17.16 -9.30 40.15
N LEU A 16 -17.87 -10.31 39.62
CA LEU A 16 -19.34 -10.32 39.57
C LEU A 16 -19.91 -10.45 40.99
N LEU A 17 -20.79 -9.52 41.37
CA LEU A 17 -21.52 -9.56 42.63
C LEU A 17 -22.90 -10.23 42.43
N PRO A 18 -23.47 -10.87 43.46
CA PRO A 18 -24.83 -11.41 43.38
C PRO A 18 -25.89 -10.38 42.95
N ARG A 19 -25.71 -9.11 43.35
CA ARG A 19 -26.58 -7.99 42.94
C ARG A 19 -26.57 -7.76 41.43
N ASP A 20 -25.44 -7.96 40.76
CA ASP A 20 -25.32 -7.77 39.31
C ASP A 20 -26.21 -8.77 38.56
N VAL A 21 -26.23 -10.03 39.03
CA VAL A 21 -27.04 -11.10 38.45
C VAL A 21 -28.54 -10.82 38.63
N LEU A 22 -28.95 -10.38 39.81
CA LEU A 22 -30.34 -10.02 40.09
C LEU A 22 -30.80 -8.84 39.23
N ALA A 23 -29.98 -7.78 39.16
CA ALA A 23 -30.30 -6.62 38.33
C ALA A 23 -30.34 -6.96 36.83
N ALA A 24 -29.46 -7.85 36.35
CA ALA A 24 -29.49 -8.31 34.98
C ALA A 24 -30.75 -9.15 34.66
N ALA A 25 -31.18 -10.01 35.58
CA ALA A 25 -32.40 -10.79 35.44
C ALA A 25 -33.65 -9.89 35.43
N ASP A 26 -33.72 -8.92 36.35
CA ASP A 26 -34.80 -7.93 36.42
C ASP A 26 -34.88 -7.10 35.14
N HIS A 27 -33.74 -6.61 34.63
CA HIS A 27 -33.67 -5.89 33.37
C HIS A 27 -34.16 -6.73 32.18
N LEU A 28 -33.81 -8.02 32.14
CA LEU A 28 -34.25 -8.93 31.08
C LEU A 28 -35.77 -9.20 31.14
N ILE A 29 -36.33 -9.33 32.36
CA ILE A 29 -37.78 -9.43 32.57
C ILE A 29 -38.47 -8.13 32.11
N GLY A 30 -37.95 -6.97 32.49
CA GLY A 30 -38.44 -5.66 32.06
C GLY A 30 -38.47 -5.52 30.54
N MET A 31 -37.41 -5.93 29.83
CA MET A 31 -37.37 -5.91 28.37
C MET A 31 -38.47 -6.80 27.74
N LYS A 32 -38.79 -7.95 28.34
CA LYS A 32 -39.89 -8.82 27.86
C LYS A 32 -41.26 -8.11 27.96
N PHE A 33 -41.43 -7.24 28.94
CA PHE A 33 -42.64 -6.40 29.11
C PHE A 33 -42.58 -5.07 28.37
N GLY A 34 -41.58 -4.84 27.50
CA GLY A 34 -41.43 -3.61 26.72
C GLY A 34 -40.82 -2.44 27.48
N MET A 35 -40.34 -2.66 28.71
CA MET A 35 -39.62 -1.64 29.49
C MET A 35 -38.15 -1.59 29.05
N GLY A 36 -37.89 -0.91 27.93
CA GLY A 36 -36.53 -0.61 27.45
C GLY A 36 -36.28 -0.93 25.98
N THR A 37 -35.06 -0.64 25.52
CA THR A 37 -34.60 -0.90 24.14
C THR A 37 -33.62 -2.07 24.08
N LEU A 38 -33.70 -2.83 22.99
CA LEU A 38 -32.73 -3.89 22.67
C LEU A 38 -31.39 -3.27 22.28
N ASP A 39 -30.31 -3.94 22.69
CA ASP A 39 -28.96 -3.51 22.36
C ASP A 39 -28.59 -3.90 20.92
N ASP A 40 -28.15 -2.93 20.13
CA ASP A 40 -27.56 -3.20 18.83
C ASP A 40 -26.09 -3.58 18.98
N MET A 41 -25.77 -4.84 18.67
CA MET A 41 -24.41 -5.37 18.65
C MET A 41 -23.46 -4.56 17.74
N ASN A 42 -23.96 -3.95 16.68
CA ASN A 42 -23.14 -3.21 15.72
C ASN A 42 -22.75 -1.82 16.18
N HIS A 43 -23.51 -1.24 17.11
CA HIS A 43 -23.25 0.09 17.62
C HIS A 43 -21.84 0.18 18.23
N LEU A 44 -21.08 1.24 17.91
CA LEU A 44 -19.73 1.42 18.46
C LEU A 44 -19.69 1.60 19.98
N LYS A 45 -20.83 1.85 20.64
CA LYS A 45 -20.93 1.86 22.12
C LYS A 45 -20.71 0.47 22.73
N ASN A 46 -21.01 -0.57 21.97
CA ASN A 46 -20.89 -1.98 22.36
C ASN A 46 -19.60 -2.63 21.86
N LYS A 47 -18.72 -1.84 21.21
CA LYS A 47 -17.44 -2.27 20.65
C LYS A 47 -16.32 -1.43 21.27
N ARG A 48 -15.15 -2.04 21.49
CA ARG A 48 -13.96 -1.34 21.95
C ARG A 48 -12.77 -1.65 21.05
N ILE A 49 -11.90 -0.67 20.85
CA ILE A 49 -10.61 -0.89 20.20
C ILE A 49 -9.66 -1.49 21.24
N ARG A 50 -8.97 -2.55 20.84
CA ARG A 50 -7.83 -3.10 21.59
C ARG A 50 -6.55 -2.64 20.93
N SER A 51 -5.71 -1.97 21.69
CA SER A 51 -4.38 -1.54 21.26
C SER A 51 -3.38 -2.70 21.31
N VAL A 52 -2.17 -2.45 20.79
CA VAL A 52 -1.05 -3.40 20.93
C VAL A 52 -0.73 -3.66 22.40
N ALA A 53 -0.85 -2.64 23.26
CA ALA A 53 -0.60 -2.78 24.69
C ALA A 53 -1.61 -3.73 25.35
N ASP A 54 -2.91 -3.60 25.05
CA ASP A 54 -3.95 -4.45 25.61
C ASP A 54 -3.79 -5.92 25.20
N LEU A 55 -3.39 -6.16 23.95
CA LEU A 55 -3.18 -7.51 23.44
C LEU A 55 -1.90 -8.13 24.02
N LEU A 56 -0.83 -7.33 24.14
CA LEU A 56 0.41 -7.78 24.75
C LEU A 56 0.23 -8.04 26.25
N GLN A 57 -0.57 -7.22 26.94
CA GLN A 57 -0.86 -7.38 28.37
C GLN A 57 -1.50 -8.75 28.67
N ASP A 58 -2.48 -9.18 27.88
CA ASP A 58 -3.09 -10.51 28.01
C ASP A 58 -2.05 -11.63 27.84
N GLN A 59 -1.24 -11.55 26.78
CA GLN A 59 -0.21 -12.55 26.51
C GLN A 59 0.88 -12.55 27.58
N PHE A 60 1.25 -11.38 28.07
CA PHE A 60 2.21 -11.21 29.16
C PHE A 60 1.68 -11.80 30.46
N GLY A 61 0.39 -11.57 30.78
CA GLY A 61 -0.27 -12.21 31.92
C GLY A 61 -0.22 -13.73 31.85
N LEU A 62 -0.52 -14.33 30.68
CA LEU A 62 -0.37 -15.77 30.46
C LEU A 62 1.09 -16.24 30.63
N ALA A 63 2.05 -15.45 30.18
CA ALA A 63 3.47 -15.76 30.33
C ALA A 63 3.91 -15.73 31.81
N LEU A 64 3.37 -14.80 32.61
CA LEU A 64 3.60 -14.74 34.05
C LEU A 64 3.03 -15.96 34.78
N VAL A 65 1.82 -16.42 34.41
CA VAL A 65 1.25 -17.66 34.98
C VAL A 65 2.11 -18.88 34.64
N ARG A 66 2.65 -18.95 33.41
CA ARG A 66 3.61 -20.01 33.03
C ARG A 66 4.89 -19.92 33.85
N LEU A 67 5.42 -18.72 34.03
CA LEU A 67 6.60 -18.48 34.85
C LEU A 67 6.36 -18.89 36.30
N GLU A 68 5.20 -18.55 36.88
CA GLU A 68 4.79 -18.95 38.22
C GLU A 68 4.80 -20.47 38.37
N ASN A 69 4.24 -21.20 37.40
CA ASN A 69 4.24 -22.67 37.41
C ASN A 69 5.66 -23.26 37.35
N VAL A 70 6.56 -22.69 36.55
CA VAL A 70 7.97 -23.10 36.48
C VAL A 70 8.66 -22.83 37.81
N VAL A 71 8.49 -21.64 38.37
CA VAL A 71 9.04 -21.25 39.67
C VAL A 71 8.53 -22.21 40.75
N ARG A 72 7.23 -22.46 40.82
CA ARG A 72 6.63 -23.41 41.77
C ARG A 72 7.22 -24.81 41.63
N GLY A 73 7.39 -25.30 40.40
CA GLY A 73 8.07 -26.57 40.12
C GLY A 73 9.51 -26.61 40.60
N THR A 74 10.30 -25.56 40.33
CA THR A 74 11.70 -25.46 40.79
C THR A 74 11.82 -25.38 42.31
N ILE A 75 10.90 -24.67 42.98
CA ILE A 75 10.83 -24.62 44.45
C ILE A 75 10.53 -26.01 45.01
N CYS A 76 9.52 -26.71 44.48
CA CYS A 76 9.21 -28.08 44.88
C CYS A 76 10.41 -29.03 44.68
N GLY A 77 11.14 -28.89 43.57
CA GLY A 77 12.37 -29.65 43.31
C GLY A 77 13.50 -29.31 44.28
N ALA A 78 13.74 -28.03 44.55
CA ALA A 78 14.76 -27.57 45.49
C ALA A 78 14.50 -28.07 46.92
N ILE A 79 13.22 -28.07 47.36
CA ILE A 79 12.79 -28.61 48.65
C ILE A 79 13.09 -30.12 48.73
N ARG A 80 12.78 -30.89 47.68
CA ARG A 80 13.07 -32.34 47.62
C ARG A 80 14.57 -32.64 47.74
N HIS A 81 15.43 -31.80 47.18
CA HIS A 81 16.88 -31.99 47.14
C HIS A 81 17.65 -31.22 48.23
N LYS A 82 16.96 -30.58 49.20
CA LYS A 82 17.56 -29.75 50.27
C LYS A 82 18.54 -28.68 49.75
N LEU A 83 18.25 -28.09 48.58
CA LEU A 83 19.04 -27.00 48.02
C LEU A 83 18.45 -25.65 48.44
N ILE A 84 19.29 -24.65 48.71
CA ILE A 84 18.86 -23.26 48.96
C ILE A 84 18.67 -22.59 47.59
N PRO A 85 17.43 -22.29 47.16
CA PRO A 85 17.20 -21.65 45.88
C PRO A 85 17.59 -20.17 45.94
N THR A 86 18.39 -19.69 44.99
CA THR A 86 18.65 -18.26 44.79
C THR A 86 17.65 -17.67 43.78
N PRO A 87 17.28 -16.37 43.87
CA PRO A 87 16.34 -15.76 42.93
C PRO A 87 16.74 -15.88 41.44
N ARG A 88 18.05 -15.87 41.16
CA ARG A 88 18.58 -16.06 39.80
C ARG A 88 18.33 -17.47 39.25
N ASN A 89 18.31 -18.49 40.11
CA ASN A 89 18.07 -19.86 39.71
C ASN A 89 16.57 -20.19 39.57
N LEU A 90 15.71 -19.38 40.21
CA LEU A 90 14.25 -19.54 40.16
C LEU A 90 13.63 -18.89 38.93
N VAL A 91 14.10 -17.69 38.55
CA VAL A 91 13.48 -16.92 37.47
C VAL A 91 14.21 -17.14 36.16
N THR A 92 13.52 -17.77 35.20
CA THR A 92 13.99 -17.93 33.82
C THR A 92 13.28 -16.97 32.89
N SER A 93 14.00 -16.34 31.95
CA SER A 93 13.43 -15.40 30.97
C SER A 93 12.82 -16.09 29.75
N THR A 94 12.96 -17.42 29.64
CA THR A 94 12.51 -18.19 28.48
C THR A 94 11.00 -18.12 28.23
N PRO A 95 10.09 -18.17 29.23
CA PRO A 95 8.65 -18.09 28.96
C PRO A 95 8.24 -16.69 28.46
N LEU A 96 8.91 -15.64 28.93
CA LEU A 96 8.64 -14.26 28.54
C LEU A 96 9.14 -13.97 27.12
N THR A 97 10.39 -14.34 26.83
CA THR A 97 11.02 -14.14 25.51
C THR A 97 10.29 -14.92 24.42
N THR A 98 9.97 -16.19 24.65
CA THR A 98 9.21 -17.02 23.70
C THR A 98 7.81 -16.46 23.43
N THR A 99 7.13 -15.93 24.45
CA THR A 99 5.80 -15.30 24.28
C THR A 99 5.92 -14.00 23.48
N TYR A 100 6.94 -13.19 23.73
CA TYR A 100 7.20 -11.96 22.98
C TYR A 100 7.50 -12.27 21.49
N GLU A 101 8.40 -13.22 21.23
CA GLU A 101 8.74 -13.65 19.86
C GLU A 101 7.53 -14.24 19.13
N SER A 102 6.72 -15.06 19.82
CA SER A 102 5.48 -15.61 19.28
C SER A 102 4.46 -14.53 18.95
N PHE A 103 4.28 -13.54 19.83
CA PHE A 103 3.34 -12.44 19.61
C PHE A 103 3.74 -11.61 18.38
N PHE A 104 4.97 -11.11 18.30
CA PHE A 104 5.36 -10.27 17.17
C PHE A 104 5.59 -11.07 15.88
N GLY A 105 5.93 -12.36 15.97
CA GLY A 105 6.21 -13.22 14.82
C GLY A 105 4.98 -13.91 14.20
N LEU A 106 4.02 -14.36 15.01
CA LEU A 106 2.92 -15.22 14.56
C LEU A 106 1.53 -14.58 14.70
N HIS A 107 1.39 -13.52 15.48
CA HIS A 107 0.08 -12.93 15.72
C HIS A 107 -0.50 -12.35 14.41
N PRO A 108 -1.75 -12.66 14.01
CA PRO A 108 -2.33 -12.22 12.73
C PRO A 108 -2.39 -10.69 12.53
N LEU A 109 -2.45 -9.93 13.62
CA LEU A 109 -2.43 -8.46 13.62
C LEU A 109 -1.01 -7.87 13.58
N SER A 110 0.02 -8.66 13.85
CA SER A 110 1.42 -8.25 13.70
C SER A 110 1.82 -8.40 12.23
N GLN A 111 1.64 -7.34 11.46
CA GLN A 111 1.87 -7.34 10.01
C GLN A 111 3.08 -6.50 9.64
N VAL A 112 3.77 -6.90 8.57
CA VAL A 112 4.85 -6.11 8.00
C VAL A 112 4.28 -4.77 7.51
N LEU A 113 4.82 -3.66 8.01
CA LEU A 113 4.36 -2.32 7.62
C LEU A 113 4.46 -2.15 6.10
N ASP A 114 3.33 -1.92 5.44
CA ASP A 114 3.30 -1.54 4.03
C ASP A 114 3.92 -0.15 3.83
N ARG A 115 5.13 -0.15 3.24
CA ARG A 115 5.91 1.05 2.94
C ARG A 115 6.03 1.30 1.44
N THR A 116 4.92 1.16 0.71
CA THR A 116 4.86 1.49 -0.71
C THR A 116 5.15 2.97 -0.94
N ASN A 117 4.43 3.85 -0.23
CA ASN A 117 4.59 5.30 -0.22
C ASN A 117 4.24 5.87 1.18
N PRO A 118 4.46 7.17 1.46
CA PRO A 118 4.19 7.77 2.76
C PRO A 118 2.72 7.68 3.22
N LEU A 119 1.75 7.86 2.31
CA LEU A 119 0.32 7.76 2.62
C LEU A 119 -0.05 6.36 3.11
N THR A 120 0.47 5.32 2.44
CA THR A 120 0.21 3.93 2.83
C THR A 120 0.66 3.62 4.25
N GLN A 121 1.76 4.22 4.71
CA GLN A 121 2.28 4.01 6.06
C GLN A 121 1.31 4.57 7.11
N ILE A 122 0.80 5.79 6.90
CA ILE A 122 -0.17 6.43 7.79
C ILE A 122 -1.47 5.63 7.80
N VAL A 123 -2.02 5.31 6.62
CA VAL A 123 -3.29 4.60 6.54
C VAL A 123 -3.18 3.25 7.21
N HIS A 124 -2.08 2.51 7.01
CA HIS A 124 -1.86 1.22 7.66
C HIS A 124 -1.75 1.33 9.19
N GLY A 125 -1.06 2.35 9.70
CA GLY A 125 -0.98 2.62 11.14
C GLY A 125 -2.32 3.00 11.78
N ARG A 126 -3.28 3.49 11.00
CA ARG A 126 -4.63 3.89 11.44
C ARG A 126 -5.73 2.89 11.09
N LYS A 127 -5.40 1.65 10.74
CA LYS A 127 -6.40 0.60 10.46
C LYS A 127 -7.00 0.02 11.74
N SER A 128 -8.30 -0.18 11.73
CA SER A 128 -9.04 -1.00 12.68
C SER A 128 -9.44 -2.32 12.02
N SER A 129 -9.49 -3.39 12.81
CA SER A 129 -9.82 -4.74 12.33
C SER A 129 -10.73 -5.45 13.33
N TYR A 130 -11.81 -6.04 12.82
CA TYR A 130 -12.63 -7.00 13.57
C TYR A 130 -12.05 -8.42 13.58
N LEU A 131 -11.01 -8.68 12.77
CA LEU A 131 -10.36 -9.97 12.66
C LEU A 131 -9.31 -10.17 13.75
N GLY A 132 -9.04 -11.43 14.10
CA GLY A 132 -7.97 -11.82 15.02
C GLY A 132 -8.48 -12.61 16.23
N PRO A 133 -7.60 -12.97 17.19
CA PRO A 133 -7.99 -13.67 18.40
C PRO A 133 -9.03 -12.89 19.21
N GLY A 134 -10.15 -13.53 19.55
CA GLY A 134 -11.29 -12.88 20.22
C GLY A 134 -12.18 -12.03 19.30
N GLY A 135 -11.88 -11.98 18.00
CA GLY A 135 -12.67 -11.31 16.97
C GLY A 135 -13.42 -12.28 16.06
N LEU A 136 -13.79 -11.79 14.88
CA LEU A 136 -14.50 -12.54 13.85
C LEU A 136 -13.52 -13.14 12.83
N THR A 137 -14.02 -14.08 12.01
CA THR A 137 -13.30 -14.50 10.81
C THR A 137 -14.03 -13.98 9.57
N GLY A 138 -13.30 -13.75 8.48
CA GLY A 138 -13.90 -13.27 7.23
C GLY A 138 -15.01 -14.18 6.69
N ARG A 139 -15.00 -15.49 7.01
CA ARG A 139 -16.03 -16.42 6.56
C ARG A 139 -17.25 -16.49 7.48
N THR A 140 -17.07 -16.25 8.78
CA THR A 140 -18.15 -16.32 9.77
C THR A 140 -18.86 -14.99 9.99
N ALA A 141 -18.29 -13.88 9.54
CA ALA A 141 -18.89 -12.56 9.70
C ALA A 141 -20.17 -12.40 8.86
N SER A 142 -21.26 -12.06 9.54
CA SER A 142 -22.56 -11.80 8.92
C SER A 142 -22.58 -10.49 8.15
N PHE A 143 -23.54 -10.35 7.23
CA PHE A 143 -23.74 -9.13 6.44
C PHE A 143 -23.94 -7.90 7.35
N ARG A 144 -24.76 -8.03 8.40
CA ARG A 144 -25.03 -6.94 9.35
C ARG A 144 -23.78 -6.33 9.98
N ILE A 145 -22.73 -7.13 10.23
CA ILE A 145 -21.50 -6.62 10.86
C ILE A 145 -20.64 -5.84 9.85
N ARG A 146 -20.78 -6.16 8.56
CA ARG A 146 -20.05 -5.51 7.47
C ARG A 146 -20.68 -4.20 7.04
N ASP A 147 -21.95 -4.00 7.36
CA ASP A 147 -22.70 -2.79 7.03
C ASP A 147 -22.16 -1.57 7.77
N ILE A 148 -22.35 -0.41 7.13
CA ILE A 148 -21.97 0.89 7.70
C ILE A 148 -23.06 1.30 8.69
N HIS A 149 -22.68 1.35 9.97
CA HIS A 149 -23.59 1.77 11.02
C HIS A 149 -23.49 3.30 11.25
N PRO A 150 -24.60 4.04 11.52
CA PRO A 150 -24.58 5.49 11.76
C PRO A 150 -23.58 5.98 12.83
N SER A 151 -23.40 5.22 13.91
CA SER A 151 -22.35 5.46 14.91
C SER A 151 -20.92 5.60 14.37
N HIS A 152 -20.62 5.12 13.15
CA HIS A 152 -19.32 5.29 12.49
C HIS A 152 -19.00 6.75 12.14
N TYR A 153 -20.01 7.62 12.06
CA TYR A 153 -19.88 9.02 11.67
C TYR A 153 -18.80 9.76 12.48
N GLY A 154 -17.78 10.28 11.79
CA GLY A 154 -16.63 10.97 12.41
C GLY A 154 -15.63 10.07 13.14
N ARG A 155 -15.84 8.75 13.16
CA ARG A 155 -15.07 7.77 13.95
C ARG A 155 -14.34 6.76 13.08
N ILE A 156 -15.09 6.06 12.23
CA ILE A 156 -14.56 5.10 11.24
C ILE A 156 -14.98 5.61 9.87
N CYS A 157 -14.04 5.64 8.93
CA CYS A 157 -14.34 6.08 7.58
C CYS A 157 -15.33 5.10 6.91
N PRO A 158 -16.46 5.59 6.36
CA PRO A 158 -17.42 4.74 5.66
C PRO A 158 -16.93 4.31 4.27
N ILE A 159 -15.97 5.04 3.68
CA ILE A 159 -15.46 4.79 2.33
C ILE A 159 -14.26 3.84 2.36
N ASP A 160 -13.30 4.03 3.28
CA ASP A 160 -12.01 3.36 3.24
C ASP A 160 -12.03 2.00 3.96
N THR A 161 -12.28 0.94 3.19
CA THR A 161 -12.30 -0.45 3.65
C THR A 161 -11.51 -1.37 2.71
N SER A 162 -11.20 -2.59 3.14
CA SER A 162 -10.61 -3.58 2.24
C SER A 162 -11.62 -4.12 1.22
N GLU A 163 -11.17 -4.40 0.00
CA GLU A 163 -11.99 -5.10 -1.01
C GLU A 163 -12.03 -6.62 -0.76
N GLY A 164 -13.03 -7.31 -1.32
CA GLY A 164 -13.16 -8.76 -1.27
C GLY A 164 -13.74 -9.29 0.04
N ILE A 165 -13.26 -10.46 0.50
CA ILE A 165 -13.88 -11.17 1.65
C ILE A 165 -13.81 -10.39 2.97
N ASN A 166 -12.93 -9.40 3.09
CA ASN A 166 -12.75 -8.62 4.32
C ASN A 166 -13.49 -7.27 4.30
N VAL A 167 -14.32 -7.00 3.28
CA VAL A 167 -15.11 -5.76 3.20
C VAL A 167 -15.95 -5.53 4.46
N GLY A 168 -15.90 -4.30 5.00
CA GLY A 168 -16.56 -3.92 6.25
C GLY A 168 -15.90 -4.46 7.52
N LEU A 169 -14.96 -5.40 7.43
CA LEU A 169 -14.26 -5.99 8.59
C LEU A 169 -12.95 -5.28 8.93
N ILE A 170 -12.34 -4.66 7.94
CA ILE A 170 -11.14 -3.83 8.09
C ILE A 170 -11.50 -2.43 7.60
N GLY A 171 -11.38 -1.45 8.48
CA GLY A 171 -11.65 -0.05 8.18
C GLY A 171 -10.48 0.84 8.59
N SER A 172 -10.53 2.10 8.19
CA SER A 172 -9.59 3.12 8.65
C SER A 172 -10.28 4.12 9.57
N LEU A 173 -9.59 4.54 10.62
CA LEU A 173 -10.06 5.61 11.49
C LEU A 173 -10.21 6.91 10.71
N ALA A 174 -11.25 7.69 11.05
CA ALA A 174 -11.41 9.03 10.52
C ALA A 174 -10.27 9.95 10.98
N ILE A 175 -10.05 11.08 10.31
CA ILE A 175 -8.88 11.96 10.54
C ILE A 175 -8.77 12.40 12.02
N HIS A 176 -9.87 12.90 12.60
CA HIS A 176 -9.88 13.45 13.96
C HIS A 176 -10.34 12.44 15.03
N ALA A 177 -10.57 11.18 14.64
CA ALA A 177 -10.95 10.15 15.58
C ALA A 177 -9.80 9.85 16.55
N ARG A 178 -10.13 9.77 17.84
CA ARG A 178 -9.22 9.41 18.94
C ARG A 178 -9.74 8.17 19.66
N VAL A 179 -8.83 7.38 20.22
CA VAL A 179 -9.18 6.30 21.15
C VAL A 179 -9.13 6.86 22.57
N GLY A 180 -10.26 6.84 23.27
CA GLY A 180 -10.35 7.22 24.67
C GLY A 180 -9.75 6.16 25.60
N ASP A 181 -9.69 6.45 26.90
CA ASP A 181 -8.99 5.62 27.89
C ASP A 181 -9.57 4.19 28.01
N TRP A 182 -10.87 4.04 27.75
CA TRP A 182 -11.58 2.76 27.80
C TRP A 182 -11.64 2.03 26.44
N GLY A 183 -10.91 2.53 25.43
CA GLY A 183 -10.93 1.98 24.08
C GLY A 183 -12.14 2.39 23.22
N SER A 184 -12.95 3.35 23.67
CA SER A 184 -14.04 3.93 22.87
C SER A 184 -13.50 4.89 21.81
N ILE A 185 -14.10 4.90 20.61
CA ILE A 185 -13.71 5.81 19.54
C ILE A 185 -14.47 7.13 19.71
N GLU A 186 -13.74 8.20 19.94
CA GLU A 186 -14.27 9.53 20.18
C GLU A 186 -13.98 10.44 18.99
N THR A 187 -14.88 11.39 18.77
CA THR A 187 -14.76 12.39 17.71
C THR A 187 -15.02 13.79 18.31
N PRO A 188 -14.29 14.82 17.88
CA PRO A 188 -14.43 16.17 18.43
C PRO A 188 -15.57 16.95 17.78
N PHE A 189 -16.28 17.78 18.55
CA PHE A 189 -17.31 18.70 18.08
C PHE A 189 -17.14 20.06 18.77
N TYR A 190 -17.72 21.11 18.21
CA TYR A 190 -17.85 22.41 18.88
C TYR A 190 -19.20 22.50 19.58
N GLU A 191 -19.18 22.88 20.85
CA GLU A 191 -20.36 23.19 21.63
C GLU A 191 -20.94 24.54 21.23
N ILE A 192 -22.23 24.56 20.94
CA ILE A 192 -22.98 25.78 20.68
C ILE A 192 -23.61 26.19 22.01
N SER A 193 -23.16 27.31 22.56
CA SER A 193 -23.76 27.90 23.76
C SER A 193 -24.31 29.28 23.44
N GLU A 194 -25.49 29.61 23.97
CA GLU A 194 -26.10 30.94 23.79
C GLU A 194 -25.34 32.05 24.53
N ARG A 195 -24.51 31.69 25.53
CA ARG A 195 -23.95 32.65 26.50
C ARG A 195 -22.44 32.87 26.38
N SER A 196 -21.69 31.95 25.77
CA SER A 196 -20.23 32.09 25.61
C SER A 196 -19.86 32.32 24.15
N LYS A 197 -19.12 33.41 23.89
CA LYS A 197 -18.50 33.68 22.58
C LYS A 197 -17.29 32.78 22.28
N GLU A 198 -16.90 31.91 23.22
CA GLU A 198 -15.79 30.99 23.07
C GLU A 198 -16.27 29.63 22.55
N GLU A 199 -15.67 29.17 21.46
CA GLU A 199 -15.91 27.86 20.87
C GLU A 199 -15.16 26.79 21.66
N GLN A 200 -15.88 26.05 22.51
CA GLN A 200 -15.30 24.94 23.27
C GLN A 200 -15.37 23.63 22.47
N MET A 201 -14.21 22.97 22.30
CA MET A 201 -14.12 21.67 21.62
C MET A 201 -14.33 20.53 22.63
N VAL A 202 -15.30 19.66 22.35
CA VAL A 202 -15.66 18.51 23.21
C VAL A 202 -15.53 17.20 22.41
N TYR A 203 -14.88 16.21 23.00
CA TYR A 203 -14.80 14.86 22.43
C TYR A 203 -15.97 14.01 22.90
N LEU A 204 -16.71 13.43 21.96
CA LEU A 204 -17.87 12.60 22.27
C LEU A 204 -17.64 11.12 21.93
N SER A 205 -17.85 10.27 22.94
CA SER A 205 -17.98 8.84 22.77
C SER A 205 -19.31 8.46 22.10
N PRO A 206 -19.41 7.28 21.46
CA PRO A 206 -20.64 6.86 20.80
C PRO A 206 -21.85 6.74 21.74
N SER A 207 -21.62 6.53 23.04
CA SER A 207 -22.69 6.47 24.04
C SER A 207 -23.20 7.84 24.43
N ARG A 208 -22.33 8.86 24.50
CA ARG A 208 -22.73 10.24 24.81
C ARG A 208 -23.38 10.93 23.60
N ASP A 209 -22.94 10.58 22.41
CA ASP A 209 -23.42 11.09 21.12
C ASP A 209 -24.95 10.99 20.95
N GLU A 210 -25.59 9.95 21.51
CA GLU A 210 -27.04 9.75 21.40
C GLU A 210 -27.87 10.79 22.19
N TYR A 211 -27.26 11.51 23.14
CA TYR A 211 -27.94 12.53 23.97
C TYR A 211 -27.85 13.95 23.38
N TYR A 212 -26.99 14.17 22.40
CA TYR A 212 -26.79 15.49 21.80
C TYR A 212 -27.41 15.57 20.39
N MET A 213 -27.87 16.76 20.03
CA MET A 213 -28.31 17.09 18.68
C MET A 213 -27.13 17.73 17.95
N VAL A 214 -26.62 17.05 16.93
CA VAL A 214 -25.37 17.44 16.24
C VAL A 214 -25.70 17.93 14.83
N ALA A 215 -25.41 19.18 14.50
CA ALA A 215 -25.59 19.71 13.15
C ALA A 215 -24.80 18.90 12.11
N ALA A 216 -25.37 18.67 10.93
CA ALA A 216 -24.72 17.98 9.81
C ALA A 216 -23.94 18.94 8.88
N GLY A 217 -24.07 20.25 9.10
CA GLY A 217 -23.44 21.32 8.32
C GLY A 217 -22.91 22.46 9.19
N ASN A 218 -22.18 23.37 8.56
CA ASN A 218 -21.84 24.65 9.14
C ASN A 218 -22.85 25.65 8.57
N SER A 219 -23.68 26.28 9.40
CA SER A 219 -24.32 27.51 8.96
C SER A 219 -23.21 28.50 8.66
N LEU A 220 -23.10 28.92 7.40
CA LEU A 220 -22.13 29.91 6.98
C LEU A 220 -22.52 31.25 7.59
N ALA A 221 -22.02 31.54 8.80
CA ALA A 221 -21.81 32.90 9.25
C ALA A 221 -20.56 33.48 8.55
N LEU A 222 -20.55 33.55 7.21
CA LEU A 222 -19.51 34.25 6.46
C LEU A 222 -19.66 35.79 6.57
N THR A 223 -20.80 36.25 7.11
CA THR A 223 -21.04 37.66 7.45
C THR A 223 -21.78 37.70 8.79
N ARG A 224 -21.26 38.46 9.77
CA ARG A 224 -21.80 38.64 11.13
C ARG A 224 -23.21 39.27 11.21
N GLY A 225 -24.01 39.21 10.14
CA GLY A 225 -25.30 39.91 10.06
C GLY A 225 -26.38 39.27 9.18
N ILE A 226 -26.22 38.04 8.68
CA ILE A 226 -27.27 37.37 7.90
C ILE A 226 -27.73 36.13 8.66
N GLN A 227 -28.91 36.22 9.28
CA GLN A 227 -29.70 35.11 9.81
C GLN A 227 -30.38 34.41 8.63
N GLU A 228 -29.70 33.51 7.92
CA GLU A 228 -30.37 32.68 6.91
C GLU A 228 -29.98 31.21 7.11
N GLU A 229 -30.54 30.65 8.18
CA GLU A 229 -31.20 29.33 8.24
C GLU A 229 -31.78 29.19 9.66
N GLU A 230 -33.09 29.44 9.84
CA GLU A 230 -33.77 29.18 11.13
C GLU A 230 -33.77 27.68 11.47
N VAL A 231 -33.66 26.82 10.45
CA VAL A 231 -33.78 25.36 10.56
C VAL A 231 -32.65 24.71 9.76
N GLY A 232 -31.95 23.75 10.37
CA GLY A 232 -30.85 23.02 9.74
C GLY A 232 -30.94 21.51 9.96
N PRO A 233 -30.28 20.70 9.10
CA PRO A 233 -30.22 19.26 9.29
C PRO A 233 -29.32 18.93 10.50
N ALA A 234 -29.87 18.23 11.47
CA ALA A 234 -29.14 17.73 12.63
C ALA A 234 -29.36 16.23 12.81
N ARG A 235 -28.35 15.57 13.35
CA ARG A 235 -28.40 14.18 13.73
C ARG A 235 -28.81 14.06 15.18
N TYR A 236 -29.81 13.23 15.44
CA TYR A 236 -30.25 12.88 16.78
C TYR A 236 -30.62 11.39 16.82
N ARG A 237 -30.12 10.65 17.82
CA ARG A 237 -30.38 9.21 17.98
C ARG A 237 -30.26 8.38 16.69
N GLN A 238 -29.20 8.65 15.91
CA GLN A 238 -28.85 7.97 14.66
C GLN A 238 -29.69 8.34 13.43
N GLU A 239 -30.69 9.21 13.56
CA GLU A 239 -31.50 9.73 12.44
C GLU A 239 -31.12 11.16 12.10
N PHE A 240 -31.37 11.57 10.85
CA PHE A 240 -31.24 12.96 10.40
C PHE A 240 -32.61 13.63 10.43
N LEU A 241 -32.71 14.70 11.22
CA LEU A 241 -33.91 15.51 11.42
C LEU A 241 -33.63 16.94 10.99
N THR A 242 -34.68 17.67 10.61
CA THR A 242 -34.57 19.10 10.31
C THR A 242 -35.10 19.85 11.54
N ILE A 243 -34.21 20.53 12.25
CA ILE A 243 -34.53 21.17 13.55
C ILE A 243 -34.08 22.62 13.59
N ALA A 244 -34.73 23.41 14.45
CA ALA A 244 -34.38 24.81 14.63
C ALA A 244 -32.94 24.94 15.16
N TRP A 245 -32.19 25.93 14.67
CA TRP A 245 -30.77 26.10 15.01
C TRP A 245 -30.54 26.30 16.52
N GLU A 246 -31.50 26.92 17.21
CA GLU A 246 -31.50 27.12 18.67
C GLU A 246 -31.51 25.81 19.47
N GLN A 247 -32.05 24.73 18.90
CA GLN A 247 -32.12 23.41 19.55
C GLN A 247 -30.85 22.57 19.33
N ILE A 248 -29.91 23.05 18.50
CA ILE A 248 -28.68 22.33 18.17
C ILE A 248 -27.68 22.52 19.30
N HIS A 249 -27.20 21.42 19.88
CA HIS A 249 -26.20 21.47 20.94
C HIS A 249 -24.76 21.55 20.42
N LEU A 250 -24.48 20.89 19.29
CA LEU A 250 -23.11 20.70 18.79
C LEU A 250 -23.04 20.86 17.28
N ARG A 251 -21.87 21.27 16.77
CA ARG A 251 -21.55 21.30 15.34
C ARG A 251 -20.23 20.62 15.02
N ASN A 252 -20.08 20.19 13.76
CA ASN A 252 -18.83 19.61 13.27
C ASN A 252 -17.72 20.66 13.16
N ILE A 253 -16.47 20.20 13.16
CA ILE A 253 -15.30 21.08 13.03
C ILE A 253 -14.99 21.32 11.55
N TYR A 254 -14.87 20.23 10.78
CA TYR A 254 -14.50 20.27 9.37
C TYR A 254 -15.35 19.32 8.51
N PRO A 255 -15.62 19.63 7.23
CA PRO A 255 -16.36 18.74 6.34
C PRO A 255 -15.68 17.38 6.10
N PHE A 256 -14.34 17.31 6.14
CA PHE A 256 -13.57 16.07 5.94
C PHE A 256 -13.43 15.22 7.20
N GLN A 257 -14.03 15.64 8.32
CA GLN A 257 -13.95 14.95 9.61
C GLN A 257 -14.48 13.50 9.56
N TYR A 258 -15.35 13.19 8.61
CA TYR A 258 -15.98 11.86 8.47
C TYR A 258 -15.09 10.83 7.79
N PHE A 259 -14.04 11.28 7.09
CA PHE A 259 -13.27 10.46 6.19
C PHE A 259 -11.89 10.10 6.75
N SER A 260 -11.31 9.04 6.21
CA SER A 260 -9.91 8.69 6.46
C SER A 260 -9.00 9.62 5.66
N ILE A 261 -7.72 9.67 6.03
CA ILE A 261 -6.73 10.46 5.29
C ILE A 261 -6.65 10.09 3.80
N GLY A 262 -6.87 8.81 3.44
CA GLY A 262 -6.81 8.36 2.04
C GLY A 262 -7.96 8.91 1.19
N ALA A 263 -9.18 8.92 1.74
CA ALA A 263 -10.34 9.49 1.07
C ALA A 263 -10.27 11.03 1.02
N SER A 264 -9.81 11.68 2.09
CA SER A 264 -9.76 13.16 2.17
C SER A 264 -8.69 13.81 1.27
N LEU A 265 -7.80 13.04 0.64
CA LEU A 265 -6.84 13.53 -0.35
C LEU A 265 -7.39 13.56 -1.79
N ILE A 266 -8.65 13.15 -1.97
CA ILE A 266 -9.36 13.19 -3.24
C ILE A 266 -10.05 14.56 -3.35
N PRO A 267 -9.64 15.44 -4.27
CA PRO A 267 -10.38 16.67 -4.55
C PRO A 267 -11.72 16.32 -5.20
N PHE A 268 -12.73 17.17 -5.06
CA PHE A 268 -14.05 16.96 -5.67
C PHE A 268 -14.65 15.59 -5.33
N ILE A 269 -14.49 15.12 -4.09
CA ILE A 269 -14.93 13.78 -3.68
C ILE A 269 -16.45 13.63 -3.74
N GLU A 270 -17.19 14.71 -3.50
CA GLU A 270 -18.65 14.79 -3.60
C GLU A 270 -19.18 14.47 -5.00
N HIS A 271 -18.35 14.67 -6.05
CA HIS A 271 -18.67 14.38 -7.45
C HIS A 271 -18.30 12.95 -7.87
N ASN A 272 -17.96 12.08 -6.91
CA ASN A 272 -17.62 10.69 -7.16
C ASN A 272 -18.59 9.75 -6.45
N ASP A 273 -18.99 8.68 -7.13
CA ASP A 273 -19.64 7.54 -6.48
C ASP A 273 -18.75 6.98 -5.35
N ALA A 274 -19.38 6.53 -4.26
CA ALA A 274 -18.69 6.06 -3.06
C ALA A 274 -17.75 4.88 -3.36
N ASN A 275 -18.13 3.98 -4.28
CA ASN A 275 -17.28 2.85 -4.66
C ASN A 275 -16.03 3.32 -5.41
N ARG A 276 -16.14 4.40 -6.20
CA ARG A 276 -15.00 5.03 -6.89
C ARG A 276 -14.08 5.72 -5.91
N ALA A 277 -14.62 6.41 -4.91
CA ALA A 277 -13.83 7.00 -3.83
C ALA A 277 -13.07 5.94 -3.01
N LEU A 278 -13.70 4.78 -2.73
CA LEU A 278 -13.04 3.62 -2.10
C LEU A 278 -11.86 3.15 -2.95
N MET A 279 -12.12 2.91 -4.24
CA MET A 279 -11.10 2.50 -5.20
C MET A 279 -9.96 3.52 -5.29
N SER A 280 -10.25 4.82 -5.28
CA SER A 280 -9.25 5.89 -5.26
C SER A 280 -8.34 5.81 -4.04
N SER A 281 -8.89 5.69 -2.83
CA SER A 281 -8.10 5.54 -1.61
C SER A 281 -7.17 4.33 -1.71
N ASN A 282 -7.68 3.20 -2.23
CA ASN A 282 -6.91 1.99 -2.45
C ASN A 282 -5.78 2.18 -3.48
N MET A 283 -6.04 2.87 -4.58
CA MET A 283 -5.07 3.11 -5.66
C MET A 283 -3.97 4.09 -5.25
N GLN A 284 -4.30 5.15 -4.50
CA GLN A 284 -3.31 6.08 -3.96
C GLN A 284 -2.29 5.35 -3.07
N ARG A 285 -2.72 4.35 -2.30
CA ARG A 285 -1.80 3.52 -1.50
C ARG A 285 -0.91 2.57 -2.32
N GLN A 286 -1.27 2.31 -3.56
CA GLN A 286 -0.50 1.48 -4.49
C GLN A 286 0.47 2.30 -5.34
N ALA A 287 0.44 3.64 -5.26
CA ALA A 287 1.30 4.53 -6.03
C ALA A 287 2.77 4.37 -5.65
N VAL A 288 3.65 4.17 -6.63
CA VAL A 288 5.08 4.02 -6.41
C VAL A 288 5.76 5.39 -6.45
N PRO A 289 6.67 5.70 -5.50
CA PRO A 289 7.47 6.91 -5.56
C PRO A 289 8.26 7.02 -6.87
N LEU A 290 8.08 8.13 -7.57
CA LEU A 290 8.78 8.42 -8.81
C LEU A 290 10.19 8.97 -8.52
N SER A 291 11.07 8.91 -9.52
CA SER A 291 12.43 9.46 -9.46
C SER A 291 12.41 10.99 -9.26
N GLN A 292 11.47 11.64 -9.94
CA GLN A 292 11.17 13.05 -9.82
C GLN A 292 9.73 13.16 -9.34
N SER A 293 9.53 13.62 -8.11
CA SER A 293 8.20 13.87 -7.55
C SER A 293 7.70 15.26 -7.97
N GLU A 294 6.39 15.46 -7.97
CA GLU A 294 5.77 16.74 -8.31
C GLU A 294 4.53 16.99 -7.44
N LYS A 295 4.37 18.23 -7.00
CA LYS A 295 3.21 18.67 -6.24
C LYS A 295 1.97 18.62 -7.12
N CYS A 296 0.83 18.21 -6.57
CA CYS A 296 -0.43 18.33 -7.30
C CYS A 296 -0.80 19.82 -7.47
N ILE A 297 -1.32 20.17 -8.66
CA ILE A 297 -1.86 21.52 -8.91
C ILE A 297 -3.16 21.72 -8.13
N VAL A 298 -4.05 20.73 -8.19
CA VAL A 298 -5.30 20.70 -7.44
C VAL A 298 -5.10 19.78 -6.23
N GLY A 299 -5.16 20.29 -5.01
CA GLY A 299 -5.02 19.49 -3.78
C GLY A 299 -6.16 19.76 -2.80
N THR A 300 -6.16 19.07 -1.66
CA THR A 300 -7.13 19.33 -0.56
C THR A 300 -6.51 20.13 0.60
N GLY A 301 -5.19 20.30 0.60
CA GLY A 301 -4.42 20.98 1.64
C GLY A 301 -3.97 20.05 2.78
N LEU A 302 -4.41 18.78 2.77
CA LEU A 302 -3.99 17.77 3.74
C LEU A 302 -2.66 17.10 3.36
N GLU A 303 -2.15 17.34 2.15
CA GLU A 303 -0.93 16.75 1.61
C GLU A 303 0.29 17.06 2.49
N ARG A 304 0.38 18.29 3.01
CA ARG A 304 1.46 18.72 3.90
C ARG A 304 1.41 18.00 5.24
N GLN A 305 0.23 17.91 5.83
CA GLN A 305 0.05 17.21 7.11
C GLN A 305 0.34 15.71 6.95
N ALA A 306 -0.16 15.09 5.87
CA ALA A 306 0.12 13.70 5.56
C ALA A 306 1.61 13.43 5.31
N ALA A 307 2.34 14.32 4.65
CA ALA A 307 3.78 14.15 4.47
C ALA A 307 4.54 14.23 5.81
N LEU A 308 4.18 15.17 6.67
CA LEU A 308 4.80 15.34 8.00
C LEU A 308 4.53 14.15 8.92
N ASP A 309 3.27 13.75 9.06
CA ASP A 309 2.86 12.67 9.97
C ASP A 309 3.39 11.29 9.55
N SER A 310 3.79 11.15 8.29
CA SER A 310 4.35 9.89 7.78
C SER A 310 5.74 9.57 8.34
N GLY A 311 6.45 10.58 8.86
CA GLY A 311 7.84 10.45 9.28
C GLY A 311 8.83 10.19 8.13
N GLY A 312 8.39 10.33 6.87
CA GLY A 312 9.26 10.14 5.70
C GLY A 312 10.22 11.30 5.42
N SER A 313 9.81 12.53 5.79
CA SER A 313 10.62 13.74 5.64
C SER A 313 11.42 14.02 6.92
N ALA A 314 12.62 14.55 6.78
CA ALA A 314 13.43 14.96 7.93
C ALA A 314 12.98 16.34 8.44
N ILE A 315 12.73 16.47 9.74
CA ILE A 315 12.30 17.72 10.39
C ILE A 315 13.34 18.22 11.40
N ALA A 316 13.36 19.53 11.62
CA ALA A 316 14.23 20.17 12.61
C ALA A 316 13.64 20.01 14.01
N GLU A 317 14.25 19.18 14.87
CA GLU A 317 13.80 19.04 16.27
C GLU A 317 14.14 20.25 17.14
N ARG A 318 15.19 20.99 16.75
CA ARG A 318 15.69 22.18 17.43
C ARG A 318 15.90 23.31 16.43
N GLU A 319 15.84 24.54 16.94
CA GLU A 319 16.26 25.71 16.18
C GLU A 319 17.78 25.79 16.09
N GLY A 320 18.28 26.38 15.01
CA GLY A 320 19.72 26.50 14.79
C GLY A 320 20.08 26.95 13.39
N LYS A 321 21.37 27.21 13.18
CA LYS A 321 21.94 27.60 11.89
C LYS A 321 22.58 26.39 11.20
N ILE A 322 22.33 26.24 9.91
CA ILE A 322 22.94 25.15 9.12
C ILE A 322 24.41 25.47 8.89
N ILE A 323 25.29 24.61 9.37
CA ILE A 323 26.74 24.71 9.13
C ILE A 323 27.09 24.02 7.81
N TYR A 324 26.53 22.84 7.59
CA TYR A 324 26.91 21.95 6.51
C TYR A 324 25.70 21.12 6.05
N THR A 325 25.63 20.87 4.74
CA THR A 325 24.58 20.09 4.10
C THR A 325 25.21 19.21 3.04
N ASP A 326 24.89 17.93 3.10
CA ASP A 326 25.31 16.90 2.16
C ASP A 326 24.13 15.98 1.85
N ALA A 327 24.29 15.10 0.86
CA ALA A 327 23.31 14.06 0.56
C ALA A 327 23.15 13.07 1.72
N GLU A 328 24.21 12.81 2.50
CA GLU A 328 24.16 11.82 3.59
C GLU A 328 23.78 12.40 4.95
N LYS A 329 24.07 13.68 5.21
CA LYS A 329 23.82 14.30 6.51
C LYS A 329 23.66 15.80 6.45
N ILE A 330 22.93 16.34 7.42
CA ILE A 330 22.74 17.77 7.65
C ILE A 330 23.31 18.10 9.03
N VAL A 331 24.17 19.12 9.13
CA VAL A 331 24.75 19.56 10.40
C VAL A 331 24.19 20.92 10.78
N LEU A 332 23.57 20.95 11.95
CA LEU A 332 22.98 22.13 12.58
C LEU A 332 23.81 22.58 13.78
N SER A 333 23.94 23.88 13.98
CA SER A 333 24.45 24.48 15.22
C SER A 333 23.32 25.19 15.95
N GLY A 334 23.08 24.84 17.21
CA GLY A 334 22.09 25.49 18.07
C GLY A 334 22.54 25.44 19.52
N ASN A 335 22.42 26.57 20.24
CA ASN A 335 22.77 26.70 21.66
C ASN A 335 24.20 26.24 22.04
N GLY A 336 25.17 26.41 21.14
CA GLY A 336 26.58 26.02 21.35
C GLY A 336 26.92 24.59 20.94
N ASP A 337 25.92 23.73 20.73
CA ASP A 337 26.11 22.35 20.30
C ASP A 337 25.96 22.19 18.79
N THR A 338 26.66 21.19 18.24
CA THR A 338 26.51 20.76 16.84
C THR A 338 25.80 19.42 16.76
N ILE A 339 24.71 19.36 16.01
CA ILE A 339 23.87 18.17 15.84
C ILE A 339 23.98 17.71 14.39
N SER A 340 24.39 16.45 14.20
CA SER A 340 24.44 15.80 12.89
C SER A 340 23.20 14.94 12.70
N ILE A 341 22.40 15.27 11.70
CA ILE A 341 21.18 14.54 11.33
C ILE A 341 21.50 13.68 10.11
N PRO A 342 21.57 12.34 10.23
CA PRO A 342 21.79 11.46 9.09
C PRO A 342 20.53 11.38 8.21
N LEU A 343 20.72 11.39 6.89
CA LEU A 343 19.67 11.24 5.89
C LEU A 343 19.62 9.81 5.37
N VAL A 344 18.41 9.36 5.02
CA VAL A 344 18.20 8.03 4.44
C VAL A 344 18.58 8.03 2.96
N MET A 345 19.56 7.20 2.58
CA MET A 345 20.06 7.07 1.21
C MET A 345 19.83 5.68 0.65
N TYR A 346 19.16 5.59 -0.50
CA TYR A 346 18.94 4.35 -1.28
C TYR A 346 18.55 3.11 -0.44
N GLN A 347 17.67 3.29 0.54
CA GLN A 347 17.24 2.18 1.40
C GLN A 347 16.08 1.43 0.75
N ARG A 348 16.10 0.09 0.86
CA ARG A 348 15.01 -0.78 0.39
C ARG A 348 13.78 -0.68 1.29
N SER A 349 12.61 -0.50 0.70
CA SER A 349 11.31 -0.69 1.37
C SER A 349 10.87 -2.16 1.39
N ASN A 350 9.88 -2.47 2.23
CA ASN A 350 9.27 -3.81 2.30
C ASN A 350 8.63 -4.26 0.98
N LYS A 351 8.28 -3.31 0.10
CA LYS A 351 7.67 -3.54 -1.22
C LYS A 351 8.65 -3.38 -2.38
N ASN A 352 9.96 -3.39 -2.08
CA ASN A 352 11.06 -3.18 -3.03
C ASN A 352 11.10 -1.79 -3.67
N THR A 353 10.30 -0.82 -3.21
CA THR A 353 10.47 0.58 -3.58
C THR A 353 11.69 1.18 -2.89
N TRP A 354 12.19 2.30 -3.39
CA TRP A 354 13.29 3.03 -2.77
C TRP A 354 12.81 4.01 -1.70
N MET A 355 13.63 4.21 -0.67
CA MET A 355 13.52 5.27 0.32
C MET A 355 14.78 6.13 0.21
N HIS A 356 14.59 7.41 -0.05
CA HIS A 356 15.66 8.35 -0.25
C HIS A 356 15.20 9.73 0.20
N GLN A 357 16.03 10.41 0.97
CA GLN A 357 15.80 11.77 1.43
C GLN A 357 16.71 12.74 0.67
N LYS A 358 16.14 13.85 0.22
CA LYS A 358 16.85 14.92 -0.49
C LYS A 358 16.85 16.19 0.36
N PRO A 359 18.01 16.74 0.76
CA PRO A 359 18.07 17.96 1.53
C PRO A 359 17.47 19.14 0.74
N GLN A 360 16.64 19.94 1.39
CA GLN A 360 16.01 21.15 0.81
C GLN A 360 16.64 22.44 1.31
N VAL A 361 17.48 22.36 2.34
CA VAL A 361 18.01 23.52 3.04
C VAL A 361 19.41 23.87 2.55
N HIS A 362 19.71 25.17 2.52
CA HIS A 362 21.02 25.68 2.13
C HIS A 362 21.85 26.10 3.36
N ARG A 363 23.17 26.04 3.20
CA ARG A 363 24.14 26.45 4.21
C ARG A 363 23.89 27.90 4.67
N GLY A 364 24.01 28.15 5.98
CA GLY A 364 23.91 29.48 6.57
C GLY A 364 22.49 29.94 6.90
N LYS A 365 21.45 29.22 6.49
CA LYS A 365 20.06 29.55 6.85
C LYS A 365 19.76 29.18 8.31
N CYS A 366 19.08 30.07 9.02
CA CYS A 366 18.54 29.80 10.35
C CYS A 366 17.21 29.06 10.23
N LEU A 367 17.06 28.00 11.00
CA LEU A 367 15.90 27.11 10.99
C LEU A 367 15.12 27.25 12.28
N LYS A 368 13.80 27.14 12.16
CA LYS A 368 12.89 27.02 13.30
C LYS A 368 12.62 25.55 13.62
N LYS A 369 12.31 25.26 14.88
CA LYS A 369 11.80 23.95 15.28
C LYS A 369 10.56 23.58 14.45
N GLY A 370 10.52 22.35 13.94
CA GLY A 370 9.46 21.82 13.07
C GLY A 370 9.64 22.14 11.58
N GLN A 371 10.66 22.90 11.18
CA GLN A 371 10.93 23.16 9.77
C GLN A 371 11.45 21.91 9.06
N ILE A 372 11.06 21.73 7.80
CA ILE A 372 11.45 20.58 6.98
C ILE A 372 12.89 20.79 6.48
N LEU A 373 13.72 19.77 6.69
CA LEU A 373 15.13 19.74 6.35
C LEU A 373 15.39 19.03 5.03
N ALA A 374 14.72 17.88 4.85
CA ALA A 374 14.85 17.04 3.67
C ALA A 374 13.51 16.41 3.30
N ASP A 375 13.21 16.42 2.01
CA ASP A 375 12.06 15.72 1.46
C ASP A 375 12.35 14.22 1.36
N GLY A 376 11.37 13.38 1.67
CA GLY A 376 11.45 11.93 1.48
C GLY A 376 11.07 11.48 0.06
N ALA A 377 10.93 10.17 -0.09
CA ALA A 377 10.39 9.58 -1.31
C ALA A 377 8.89 9.93 -1.45
N ALA A 378 8.49 10.45 -2.62
CA ALA A 378 7.14 10.94 -2.88
C ALA A 378 6.70 12.15 -2.02
N THR A 379 7.63 13.05 -1.66
CA THR A 379 7.31 14.38 -1.13
C THR A 379 8.08 15.47 -1.86
N VAL A 380 7.51 16.68 -1.92
CA VAL A 380 8.16 17.88 -2.50
C VAL A 380 7.82 19.09 -1.64
N GLY A 381 8.83 19.80 -1.15
CA GLY A 381 8.64 20.99 -0.32
C GLY A 381 7.77 20.71 0.92
N GLY A 382 7.84 19.50 1.46
CA GLY A 382 7.02 19.06 2.58
C GLY A 382 5.58 18.66 2.30
N GLU A 383 5.17 18.60 1.04
CA GLU A 383 3.85 18.12 0.63
C GLU A 383 3.96 16.73 0.02
N LEU A 384 2.90 15.93 0.21
CA LEU A 384 2.77 14.62 -0.39
C LEU A 384 2.66 14.74 -1.92
N ALA A 385 3.50 14.00 -2.63
CA ALA A 385 3.64 14.02 -4.08
C ALA A 385 3.72 12.59 -4.64
N LEU A 386 2.56 11.94 -4.77
CA LEU A 386 2.43 10.52 -5.18
C LEU A 386 2.56 10.28 -6.71
N GLY A 387 2.40 11.31 -7.52
CA GLY A 387 2.33 11.22 -8.98
C GLY A 387 2.79 12.49 -9.70
N LYS A 388 2.21 12.72 -10.88
CA LYS A 388 2.60 13.77 -11.83
C LYS A 388 1.36 14.44 -12.43
N ASN A 389 1.42 15.76 -12.64
CA ASN A 389 0.42 16.47 -13.43
C ASN A 389 0.75 16.25 -14.92
N VAL A 390 -0.17 15.65 -15.67
CA VAL A 390 0.04 15.32 -17.09
C VAL A 390 -1.11 15.84 -17.93
N SER A 391 -0.83 16.19 -19.19
CA SER A 391 -1.86 16.63 -20.14
C SER A 391 -2.72 15.43 -20.53
N VAL A 392 -4.01 15.49 -20.24
CA VAL A 392 -4.99 14.42 -20.51
C VAL A 392 -6.06 14.94 -21.46
N ALA A 393 -6.43 14.13 -22.46
CA ALA A 393 -7.60 14.34 -23.30
C ALA A 393 -8.61 13.19 -23.16
N TYR A 394 -9.91 13.53 -23.13
CA TYR A 394 -11.01 12.56 -23.05
C TYR A 394 -11.67 12.36 -24.41
N MET A 395 -11.12 11.48 -25.24
CA MET A 395 -11.65 11.16 -26.57
C MET A 395 -11.36 9.69 -26.93
N PRO A 396 -12.19 9.02 -27.75
CA PRO A 396 -11.83 7.72 -28.29
C PRO A 396 -10.64 7.83 -29.26
N TRP A 397 -9.78 6.81 -29.29
CA TRP A 397 -8.63 6.76 -30.18
C TRP A 397 -8.44 5.36 -30.76
N GLU A 398 -8.99 5.09 -31.94
CA GLU A 398 -8.80 3.84 -32.73
C GLU A 398 -8.98 2.53 -31.93
N GLY A 399 -9.75 2.56 -30.84
CA GLY A 399 -9.89 1.42 -29.92
C GLY A 399 -8.69 1.16 -29.00
N TYR A 400 -7.58 1.90 -29.12
CA TYR A 400 -6.44 1.77 -28.21
C TYR A 400 -6.74 2.19 -26.78
N ASN A 401 -7.79 2.98 -26.56
CA ASN A 401 -8.31 3.28 -25.23
C ASN A 401 -9.68 2.64 -24.98
N SER A 402 -9.95 1.48 -25.59
CA SER A 402 -11.16 0.71 -25.26
C SER A 402 -11.17 0.26 -23.79
N GLU A 403 -12.36 0.24 -23.19
CA GLU A 403 -12.57 -0.10 -21.78
C GLU A 403 -11.69 0.74 -20.81
N ASP A 404 -10.69 0.10 -20.20
CA ASP A 404 -9.71 0.66 -19.26
C ASP A 404 -8.32 0.81 -19.88
N ALA A 405 -8.20 0.66 -21.19
CA ALA A 405 -6.94 0.92 -21.87
C ALA A 405 -6.64 2.42 -21.89
N VAL A 406 -5.37 2.77 -21.71
CA VAL A 406 -4.88 4.14 -21.77
C VAL A 406 -3.77 4.23 -22.80
N LEU A 407 -3.94 5.18 -23.72
CA LEU A 407 -2.94 5.55 -24.70
C LEU A 407 -2.01 6.58 -24.06
N ILE A 408 -0.69 6.41 -24.25
CA ILE A 408 0.29 7.36 -23.72
C ILE A 408 1.24 7.87 -24.81
N SER A 409 1.74 9.09 -24.61
CA SER A 409 2.80 9.67 -25.43
C SER A 409 4.17 9.10 -25.08
N GLU A 410 5.02 8.92 -26.08
CA GLU A 410 6.44 8.58 -25.95
C GLU A 410 7.20 9.60 -25.08
N ARG A 411 6.72 10.85 -25.01
CA ARG A 411 7.28 11.89 -24.12
C ARG A 411 7.41 11.40 -22.68
N LEU A 412 6.40 10.71 -22.16
CA LEU A 412 6.39 10.19 -20.78
C LEU A 412 7.50 9.16 -20.51
N VAL A 413 7.98 8.47 -21.55
CA VAL A 413 9.07 7.49 -21.48
C VAL A 413 10.43 8.15 -21.66
N TYR A 414 10.54 9.04 -22.64
CA TYR A 414 11.79 9.70 -23.01
C TYR A 414 12.25 10.69 -21.94
N ASP A 415 11.33 11.52 -21.42
CA ASP A 415 11.60 12.52 -20.38
C ASP A 415 11.68 11.91 -18.97
N ASP A 416 11.63 10.57 -18.86
CA ASP A 416 11.70 9.81 -17.60
C ASP A 416 10.62 10.18 -16.54
N ILE A 417 9.51 10.80 -16.94
CA ILE A 417 8.45 11.34 -16.04
C ILE A 417 7.92 10.28 -15.07
N TYR A 418 7.59 9.08 -15.57
CA TYR A 418 7.07 7.96 -14.76
C TYR A 418 8.13 6.90 -14.43
N THR A 419 9.39 7.32 -14.30
CA THR A 419 10.46 6.41 -13.91
C THR A 419 10.50 6.23 -12.39
N SER A 420 10.61 4.98 -11.94
CA SER A 420 10.69 4.60 -10.52
C SER A 420 11.92 3.73 -10.26
N PHE A 421 12.53 3.86 -9.07
CA PHE A 421 13.61 2.98 -8.63
C PHE A 421 13.08 1.85 -7.74
N HIS A 422 13.54 0.63 -8.03
CA HIS A 422 13.20 -0.57 -7.26
C HIS A 422 14.47 -1.23 -6.75
N ILE A 423 14.53 -1.48 -5.44
CA ILE A 423 15.67 -2.14 -4.80
C ILE A 423 15.27 -3.56 -4.45
N ARG A 424 15.80 -4.52 -5.19
CA ARG A 424 15.61 -5.94 -4.93
C ARG A 424 16.77 -6.47 -4.10
N LYS A 425 16.45 -7.28 -3.09
CA LYS A 425 17.46 -8.05 -2.36
C LYS A 425 17.42 -9.50 -2.82
N TYR A 426 18.60 -10.02 -3.11
CA TYR A 426 18.88 -11.41 -3.40
C TYR A 426 19.72 -11.96 -2.26
N GLU A 427 19.42 -13.17 -1.80
CA GLU A 427 20.13 -13.78 -0.69
C GLU A 427 20.48 -15.23 -0.99
N ILE A 428 21.65 -15.64 -0.52
CA ILE A 428 22.13 -17.01 -0.56
C ILE A 428 22.78 -17.35 0.77
N GLN A 429 22.59 -18.59 1.19
CA GLN A 429 23.19 -19.15 2.40
C GLN A 429 24.07 -20.34 2.03
N THR A 430 25.16 -20.50 2.76
CA THR A 430 25.98 -21.70 2.72
C THR A 430 25.49 -22.70 3.75
N HIS A 431 25.42 -23.96 3.34
CA HIS A 431 25.06 -25.06 4.21
C HIS A 431 26.17 -26.11 4.27
N VAL A 432 26.18 -26.89 5.36
CA VAL A 432 27.02 -28.09 5.44
C VAL A 432 26.18 -29.25 4.96
N THR A 433 26.58 -29.84 3.84
CA THR A 433 25.96 -31.06 3.31
C THR A 433 26.66 -32.29 3.90
N SER A 434 26.04 -33.47 3.75
CA SER A 434 26.67 -34.75 4.13
C SER A 434 27.98 -35.02 3.37
N GLN A 435 28.17 -34.40 2.22
CA GLN A 435 29.36 -34.52 1.37
C GLN A 435 30.44 -33.47 1.65
N GLY A 436 30.16 -32.52 2.56
CA GLY A 436 31.08 -31.45 2.93
C GLY A 436 30.41 -30.06 2.96
N PRO A 437 31.15 -29.04 3.43
CA PRO A 437 30.67 -27.66 3.46
C PRO A 437 30.61 -27.06 2.05
N GLU A 438 29.54 -26.33 1.75
CA GLU A 438 29.48 -25.48 0.56
C GLU A 438 30.51 -24.35 0.65
N ARG A 439 31.15 -24.03 -0.48
CA ARG A 439 32.20 -23.00 -0.56
C ARG A 439 31.76 -21.86 -1.48
N ILE A 440 32.08 -20.63 -1.09
CA ILE A 440 31.92 -19.45 -1.93
C ILE A 440 33.27 -19.21 -2.62
N THR A 441 33.24 -19.09 -3.95
CA THR A 441 34.44 -18.92 -4.79
C THR A 441 34.09 -18.27 -6.11
N ASN A 442 35.04 -17.58 -6.73
CA ASN A 442 34.94 -17.06 -8.09
C ASN A 442 35.32 -18.11 -9.15
N GLU A 443 36.04 -19.16 -8.77
CA GLU A 443 36.46 -20.25 -9.64
C GLU A 443 35.33 -21.28 -9.77
N ILE A 444 34.43 -21.06 -10.72
CA ILE A 444 33.31 -21.96 -10.99
C ILE A 444 33.58 -22.72 -12.29
N PRO A 445 33.73 -24.06 -12.25
CA PRO A 445 33.95 -24.84 -13.45
C PRO A 445 32.71 -24.80 -14.36
N HIS A 446 32.94 -24.90 -15.67
CA HIS A 446 31.90 -24.99 -16.71
C HIS A 446 31.03 -23.73 -16.93
N LEU A 447 31.35 -22.61 -16.30
CA LEU A 447 30.74 -21.31 -16.63
C LEU A 447 31.64 -20.48 -17.54
N GLU A 448 31.02 -19.72 -18.43
CA GLU A 448 31.72 -18.76 -19.26
C GLU A 448 32.34 -17.64 -18.40
N PRO A 449 33.59 -17.23 -18.66
CA PRO A 449 34.24 -16.12 -17.95
C PRO A 449 33.43 -14.82 -17.99
N TYR A 450 32.66 -14.61 -19.06
CA TYR A 450 31.77 -13.45 -19.20
C TYR A 450 30.76 -13.35 -18.05
N LEU A 451 30.15 -14.45 -17.59
CA LEU A 451 29.16 -14.44 -16.51
C LEU A 451 29.78 -14.20 -15.13
N LEU A 452 31.09 -14.41 -15.01
CA LEU A 452 31.89 -14.27 -13.78
C LEU A 452 32.60 -12.92 -13.68
N ARG A 453 32.56 -12.10 -14.75
CA ARG A 453 33.30 -10.82 -14.87
C ARG A 453 33.07 -9.84 -13.72
N ASN A 454 31.92 -9.93 -13.06
CA ASN A 454 31.49 -9.00 -12.02
C ASN A 454 31.85 -9.48 -10.60
N LEU A 455 32.41 -10.69 -10.44
CA LEU A 455 32.79 -11.25 -9.14
C LEU A 455 34.16 -10.74 -8.68
N ASP A 456 34.29 -10.55 -7.36
CA ASP A 456 35.55 -10.25 -6.69
C ASP A 456 36.39 -11.54 -6.48
N ARG A 457 37.51 -11.41 -5.77
CA ARG A 457 38.40 -12.54 -5.44
C ARG A 457 37.74 -13.59 -4.54
N ASN A 458 36.69 -13.22 -3.80
CA ASN A 458 35.98 -14.12 -2.91
C ASN A 458 34.82 -14.84 -3.62
N GLY A 459 34.47 -14.45 -4.85
CA GLY A 459 33.29 -14.97 -5.56
C GLY A 459 32.01 -14.20 -5.28
N ILE A 460 32.09 -12.95 -4.85
CA ILE A 460 30.94 -12.08 -4.56
C ILE A 460 30.94 -10.91 -5.55
N VAL A 461 29.76 -10.52 -6.03
CA VAL A 461 29.64 -9.40 -6.96
C VAL A 461 30.21 -8.09 -6.39
N MET A 462 30.98 -7.38 -7.19
CA MET A 462 31.58 -6.09 -6.81
C MET A 462 30.51 -4.99 -6.67
N LEU A 463 30.70 -4.11 -5.68
CA LEU A 463 29.85 -2.94 -5.47
C LEU A 463 29.93 -1.99 -6.68
N GLY A 464 28.78 -1.47 -7.11
CA GLY A 464 28.68 -0.56 -8.23
C GLY A 464 28.66 -1.22 -9.61
N SER A 465 28.87 -2.53 -9.71
CA SER A 465 28.78 -3.28 -10.97
C SER A 465 27.39 -3.22 -11.59
N TRP A 466 27.34 -3.14 -12.91
CA TRP A 466 26.12 -3.32 -13.69
C TRP A 466 25.94 -4.81 -13.98
N VAL A 467 24.81 -5.36 -13.57
CA VAL A 467 24.50 -6.79 -13.69
C VAL A 467 23.23 -6.99 -14.53
N GLU A 468 23.28 -8.03 -15.36
CA GLU A 468 22.20 -8.41 -16.26
C GLU A 468 21.72 -9.83 -16.00
N THR A 469 20.61 -10.20 -16.63
CA THR A 469 20.01 -11.53 -16.46
C THR A 469 21.03 -12.62 -16.77
N GLY A 470 21.18 -13.58 -15.85
CA GLY A 470 22.13 -14.68 -15.98
C GLY A 470 23.50 -14.43 -15.34
N ASP A 471 23.89 -13.17 -15.10
CA ASP A 471 25.15 -12.86 -14.41
C ASP A 471 25.16 -13.49 -13.00
N VAL A 472 26.33 -13.98 -12.58
CA VAL A 472 26.52 -14.58 -11.26
C VAL A 472 26.71 -13.46 -10.23
N LEU A 473 25.85 -13.44 -9.20
CA LEU A 473 25.93 -12.50 -8.09
C LEU A 473 26.81 -13.04 -6.95
N VAL A 474 26.71 -14.34 -6.69
CA VAL A 474 27.52 -15.05 -5.69
C VAL A 474 27.86 -16.42 -6.24
N GLY A 475 29.15 -16.69 -6.39
CA GLY A 475 29.65 -17.99 -6.77
C GLY A 475 29.59 -18.96 -5.60
N LYS A 476 28.88 -20.08 -5.78
CA LYS A 476 28.72 -21.11 -4.75
C LYS A 476 28.89 -22.50 -5.36
N LEU A 477 29.72 -23.31 -4.72
CA LEU A 477 29.96 -24.70 -5.06
C LEU A 477 29.49 -25.62 -3.95
N THR A 478 28.71 -26.63 -4.31
CA THR A 478 28.30 -27.71 -3.41
C THR A 478 29.12 -28.95 -3.74
N PRO A 479 29.84 -29.55 -2.76
CA PRO A 479 30.64 -30.75 -3.01
C PRO A 479 29.72 -31.93 -3.40
N GLN A 480 30.13 -32.70 -4.39
CA GLN A 480 29.41 -33.88 -4.86
C GLN A 480 30.37 -35.07 -4.94
N THR A 481 29.98 -36.21 -4.37
CA THR A 481 30.70 -37.47 -4.57
C THR A 481 30.46 -37.95 -6.00
N ALA A 482 31.51 -37.83 -6.83
CA ALA A 482 31.55 -38.43 -8.15
C ALA A 482 31.59 -39.97 -8.01
N LYS A 483 30.44 -40.64 -8.14
CA LYS A 483 30.41 -42.06 -8.47
C LYS A 483 30.34 -42.19 -9.98
N GLU A 484 31.43 -42.62 -10.62
CA GLU A 484 31.49 -42.89 -12.06
C GLU A 484 30.39 -43.86 -12.51
N SER A 485 29.96 -44.75 -11.61
CA SER A 485 28.87 -45.70 -11.84
C SER A 485 27.48 -45.07 -12.05
N SER A 486 27.29 -43.80 -11.72
CA SER A 486 26.00 -43.10 -11.85
C SER A 486 25.74 -42.51 -13.24
N TYR A 487 26.78 -42.36 -14.06
CA TYR A 487 26.66 -41.83 -15.41
C TYR A 487 26.34 -42.94 -16.41
N ALA A 488 25.53 -42.60 -17.43
CA ALA A 488 25.21 -43.49 -18.53
C ALA A 488 26.49 -43.90 -19.31
N PRO A 489 26.55 -45.09 -19.93
CA PRO A 489 27.71 -45.54 -20.70
C PRO A 489 28.15 -44.54 -21.78
N GLU A 490 27.19 -43.87 -22.42
CA GLU A 490 27.41 -42.86 -23.45
C GLU A 490 28.14 -41.63 -22.90
N ASP A 491 27.74 -41.15 -21.72
CA ASP A 491 28.40 -40.02 -21.03
C ASP A 491 29.83 -40.37 -20.62
N ARG A 492 30.08 -41.62 -20.22
CA ARG A 492 31.44 -42.08 -19.89
C ARG A 492 32.33 -42.13 -21.12
N LEU A 493 31.80 -42.64 -22.23
CA LEU A 493 32.52 -42.68 -23.50
C LEU A 493 32.84 -41.27 -24.00
N LEU A 494 31.87 -40.35 -23.99
CA LEU A 494 32.07 -38.95 -24.37
C LEU A 494 33.15 -38.27 -23.54
N ARG A 495 33.16 -38.49 -22.22
CA ARG A 495 34.20 -37.93 -21.33
C ARG A 495 35.57 -38.53 -21.59
N ALA A 496 35.66 -39.83 -21.86
CA ALA A 496 36.91 -40.49 -22.20
C ALA A 496 37.49 -39.96 -23.53
N ILE A 497 36.64 -39.71 -24.53
CA ILE A 497 37.04 -39.14 -25.82
C ILE A 497 37.48 -37.68 -25.67
N LEU A 498 36.71 -36.87 -24.93
CA LEU A 498 36.94 -35.43 -24.79
C LEU A 498 37.91 -35.06 -23.66
N GLY A 499 38.39 -36.03 -22.88
CA GLY A 499 39.29 -35.80 -21.73
C GLY A 499 38.66 -34.96 -20.61
N ILE A 500 37.32 -34.91 -20.51
CA ILE A 500 36.61 -34.06 -19.54
C ILE A 500 36.65 -34.74 -18.16
N GLN A 501 37.39 -34.14 -17.23
CA GLN A 501 37.45 -34.61 -15.84
C GLN A 501 36.10 -34.46 -15.13
N VAL A 502 35.79 -35.42 -14.23
CA VAL A 502 34.56 -35.36 -13.43
C VAL A 502 34.67 -34.25 -12.40
N SER A 503 33.77 -33.27 -12.46
CA SER A 503 33.73 -32.20 -11.46
C SER A 503 33.36 -32.79 -10.08
N THR A 504 34.20 -32.51 -9.08
CA THR A 504 33.95 -32.91 -7.68
C THR A 504 32.97 -31.98 -6.97
N ALA A 505 32.51 -30.94 -7.65
CA ALA A 505 31.56 -29.96 -7.15
C ALA A 505 30.49 -29.65 -8.19
N LYS A 506 29.28 -29.39 -7.69
CA LYS A 506 28.13 -28.90 -8.45
C LYS A 506 27.99 -27.39 -8.26
N GLU A 507 27.73 -26.69 -9.35
CA GLU A 507 27.39 -25.27 -9.32
C GLU A 507 26.03 -25.04 -8.64
N THR A 508 26.00 -24.23 -7.59
CA THR A 508 24.79 -23.79 -6.88
C THR A 508 24.77 -22.27 -6.67
N CYS A 509 25.32 -21.53 -7.63
CA CYS A 509 25.50 -20.09 -7.58
C CYS A 509 24.18 -19.30 -7.53
N LEU A 510 24.24 -18.11 -6.94
CA LEU A 510 23.15 -17.14 -7.02
C LEU A 510 23.27 -16.37 -8.34
N LYS A 511 22.42 -16.67 -9.32
CA LYS A 511 22.33 -15.94 -10.59
C LYS A 511 21.23 -14.89 -10.54
N LEU A 512 21.41 -13.79 -11.26
CA LEU A 512 20.34 -12.80 -11.42
C LEU A 512 19.20 -13.41 -12.28
N PRO A 513 17.97 -13.49 -11.76
CA PRO A 513 16.86 -14.11 -12.49
C PRO A 513 16.45 -13.33 -13.73
N ILE A 514 15.69 -14.00 -14.61
CA ILE A 514 15.14 -13.46 -15.85
C ILE A 514 14.40 -12.14 -15.61
N GLY A 515 14.70 -11.14 -16.44
CA GLY A 515 14.14 -9.79 -16.34
C GLY A 515 14.80 -8.91 -15.27
N GLY A 516 15.75 -9.46 -14.52
CA GLY A 516 16.60 -8.70 -13.62
C GLY A 516 17.70 -7.97 -14.37
N ARG A 517 17.80 -6.66 -14.15
CA ARG A 517 18.95 -5.83 -14.54
C ARG A 517 19.08 -4.65 -13.59
N GLY A 518 20.30 -4.17 -13.36
CA GLY A 518 20.51 -2.98 -12.56
C GLY A 518 21.91 -2.86 -11.99
N ARG A 519 22.07 -1.90 -11.07
CA ARG A 519 23.35 -1.61 -10.42
C ARG A 519 23.37 -2.19 -9.01
N VAL A 520 24.46 -2.85 -8.65
CA VAL A 520 24.69 -3.33 -7.28
C VAL A 520 24.95 -2.13 -6.37
N ILE A 521 24.10 -1.94 -5.37
CA ILE A 521 24.19 -0.79 -4.44
C ILE A 521 24.83 -1.15 -3.10
N ASP A 522 24.58 -2.36 -2.60
CA ASP A 522 25.01 -2.82 -1.28
C ASP A 522 25.18 -4.34 -1.30
N VAL A 523 26.21 -4.83 -0.61
CA VAL A 523 26.52 -6.24 -0.45
C VAL A 523 26.85 -6.46 1.01
N ARG A 524 26.05 -7.29 1.68
CA ARG A 524 26.24 -7.62 3.08
C ARG A 524 26.60 -9.08 3.22
N TRP A 525 27.75 -9.34 3.79
CA TRP A 525 28.22 -10.66 4.15
C TRP A 525 28.24 -10.76 5.67
N GLY A 526 27.52 -11.76 6.22
CA GLY A 526 27.47 -11.99 7.65
C GLY A 526 27.45 -13.47 7.97
N GLN A 527 28.19 -13.85 9.01
CA GLN A 527 28.15 -15.19 9.58
C GLN A 527 27.17 -15.22 10.74
N LYS A 528 26.26 -16.22 10.75
CA LYS A 528 25.43 -16.48 11.92
C LYS A 528 26.32 -17.08 13.01
N LYS A 529 26.52 -16.39 14.14
CA LYS A 529 27.19 -16.96 15.32
C LYS A 529 26.31 -18.08 15.89
N GLY A 530 26.56 -19.32 15.51
CA GLY A 530 26.02 -20.54 16.11
C GLY A 530 27.11 -21.24 16.92
N GLY A 531 26.71 -22.08 17.89
CA GLY A 531 27.64 -22.89 18.69
C GLY A 531 28.28 -24.07 17.93
N SER A 532 28.16 -24.13 16.60
CA SER A 532 28.72 -25.19 15.75
C SER A 532 30.06 -24.78 15.15
N ILE A 533 30.93 -25.75 14.88
CA ILE A 533 32.26 -25.58 14.27
C ILE A 533 32.18 -24.90 12.88
N TYR A 534 31.05 -25.08 12.18
CA TYR A 534 30.75 -24.40 10.93
C TYR A 534 29.57 -23.47 11.12
N ASN A 535 29.79 -22.18 10.88
CA ASN A 535 28.75 -21.16 10.93
C ASN A 535 28.26 -20.89 9.50
N PRO A 536 26.95 -20.99 9.23
CA PRO A 536 26.41 -20.70 7.91
C PRO A 536 26.65 -19.22 7.59
N GLU A 537 27.22 -18.99 6.41
CA GLU A 537 27.43 -17.65 5.88
C GLU A 537 26.19 -17.22 5.12
N MET A 538 25.79 -15.97 5.31
CA MET A 538 24.68 -15.36 4.61
C MET A 538 25.18 -14.16 3.83
N ILE A 539 25.03 -14.22 2.51
CA ILE A 539 25.34 -13.11 1.62
C ILE A 539 24.03 -12.53 1.10
N ARG A 540 23.92 -11.20 1.18
CA ARG A 540 22.77 -10.43 0.69
C ARG A 540 23.27 -9.39 -0.29
N VAL A 541 22.77 -9.44 -1.51
CA VAL A 541 23.09 -8.50 -2.59
C VAL A 541 21.86 -7.64 -2.85
N TYR A 542 22.04 -6.32 -2.84
CA TYR A 542 20.99 -5.35 -3.13
C TYR A 542 21.26 -4.73 -4.50
N ILE A 543 20.28 -4.83 -5.39
CA ILE A 543 20.36 -4.33 -6.77
C ILE A 543 19.28 -3.26 -6.97
N SER A 544 19.71 -2.08 -7.39
CA SER A 544 18.82 -0.99 -7.79
C SER A 544 18.47 -1.11 -9.27
N GLN A 545 17.18 -1.13 -9.56
CA GLN A 545 16.61 -1.26 -10.90
C GLN A 545 15.88 0.04 -11.26
N LYS A 546 16.30 0.70 -12.33
CA LYS A 546 15.57 1.83 -12.93
C LYS A 546 14.45 1.28 -13.81
N ARG A 547 13.19 1.56 -13.46
CA ARG A 547 12.02 1.06 -14.17
C ARG A 547 11.21 2.20 -14.77
N LYS A 548 11.30 2.32 -16.10
CA LYS A 548 10.48 3.23 -16.91
C LYS A 548 9.03 2.71 -17.01
N ILE A 549 8.14 3.54 -17.53
CA ILE A 549 6.75 3.15 -17.85
C ILE A 549 6.73 2.33 -19.15
N LYS A 550 5.90 1.28 -19.22
CA LYS A 550 5.81 0.37 -20.36
C LYS A 550 4.36 -0.06 -20.64
N VAL A 551 4.11 -0.58 -21.84
CA VAL A 551 2.84 -1.25 -22.18
C VAL A 551 2.56 -2.37 -21.16
N GLY A 552 1.33 -2.42 -20.66
CA GLY A 552 0.88 -3.35 -19.62
C GLY A 552 1.04 -2.84 -18.18
N ASP A 553 1.79 -1.75 -17.96
CA ASP A 553 1.82 -1.10 -16.64
C ASP A 553 0.47 -0.46 -16.31
N LYS A 554 0.20 -0.36 -15.00
CA LYS A 554 -1.04 0.23 -14.49
C LYS A 554 -0.82 1.66 -14.01
N VAL A 555 -1.64 2.57 -14.52
CA VAL A 555 -1.76 3.96 -14.08
C VAL A 555 -3.14 4.19 -13.48
N ALA A 556 -3.27 5.20 -12.63
CA ALA A 556 -4.57 5.59 -12.09
C ALA A 556 -4.60 7.07 -11.71
N GLY A 557 -5.76 7.70 -11.84
CA GLY A 557 -6.02 9.01 -11.23
C GLY A 557 -6.50 8.87 -9.79
N ARG A 558 -6.87 10.00 -9.17
CA ARG A 558 -7.40 10.05 -7.80
C ARG A 558 -8.92 9.85 -7.70
N HIS A 559 -9.57 9.52 -8.81
CA HIS A 559 -11.04 9.42 -8.92
C HIS A 559 -11.51 7.99 -9.28
N GLY A 560 -10.69 6.97 -9.00
CA GLY A 560 -11.06 5.56 -9.21
C GLY A 560 -11.05 5.17 -10.69
N ASN A 561 -10.42 6.00 -11.53
CA ASN A 561 -10.13 5.78 -12.94
C ASN A 561 -8.79 5.05 -13.07
N LYS A 562 -8.84 3.74 -13.29
CA LYS A 562 -7.67 2.89 -13.46
C LYS A 562 -7.47 2.56 -14.93
N GLY A 563 -6.23 2.68 -15.38
CA GLY A 563 -5.83 2.42 -16.74
C GLY A 563 -4.74 1.35 -16.86
N ILE A 564 -4.81 0.53 -17.91
CA ILE A 564 -3.69 -0.28 -18.38
C ILE A 564 -3.14 0.37 -19.63
N ILE A 565 -1.83 0.58 -19.69
CA ILE A 565 -1.21 1.18 -20.87
C ILE A 565 -1.26 0.18 -22.03
N SER A 566 -1.93 0.54 -23.10
CA SER A 566 -2.12 -0.33 -24.28
C SER A 566 -1.09 -0.06 -25.37
N LYS A 567 -0.78 1.21 -25.64
CA LYS A 567 0.15 1.64 -26.68
C LYS A 567 0.85 2.92 -26.27
N ILE A 568 2.11 3.03 -26.70
CA ILE A 568 2.92 4.24 -26.58
C ILE A 568 3.04 4.82 -27.99
N LEU A 569 2.48 6.00 -28.23
CA LEU A 569 2.54 6.66 -29.53
C LEU A 569 3.71 7.63 -29.61
N PRO A 570 4.35 7.76 -30.80
CA PRO A 570 5.28 8.85 -31.06
C PRO A 570 4.64 10.21 -30.81
N ARG A 571 5.46 11.20 -30.41
CA ARG A 571 4.96 12.53 -30.02
C ARG A 571 4.22 13.24 -31.17
N GLN A 572 4.68 13.05 -32.40
CA GLN A 572 4.10 13.64 -33.60
C GLN A 572 2.73 13.05 -33.97
N ASP A 573 2.43 11.82 -33.54
CA ASP A 573 1.15 11.17 -33.85
C ASP A 573 0.08 11.46 -32.78
N MET A 574 0.48 12.08 -31.66
CA MET A 574 -0.44 12.41 -30.58
C MET A 574 -1.32 13.60 -30.98
N PRO A 575 -2.59 13.63 -30.54
CA PRO A 575 -3.39 14.84 -30.59
C PRO A 575 -2.66 15.99 -29.93
N TYR A 576 -2.73 17.16 -30.53
CA TYR A 576 -2.07 18.36 -30.03
C TYR A 576 -3.04 19.52 -29.90
N LEU A 577 -2.69 20.40 -28.95
CA LEU A 577 -3.40 21.60 -28.58
C LEU A 577 -3.21 22.71 -29.63
N GLN A 578 -4.00 23.78 -29.54
CA GLN A 578 -3.90 24.93 -30.45
C GLN A 578 -2.55 25.68 -30.37
N ASP A 579 -1.80 25.50 -29.28
CA ASP A 579 -0.44 26.02 -29.11
C ASP A 579 0.65 25.09 -29.68
N GLY A 580 0.28 23.94 -30.27
CA GLY A 580 1.20 22.94 -30.80
C GLY A 580 1.66 21.89 -29.77
N THR A 581 1.25 22.01 -28.50
CA THR A 581 1.68 21.08 -27.46
C THR A 581 0.93 19.74 -27.58
N PRO A 582 1.62 18.58 -27.72
CA PRO A 582 0.98 17.28 -27.75
C PRO A 582 0.45 16.88 -26.36
N VAL A 583 -0.65 16.13 -26.35
CA VAL A 583 -1.24 15.55 -25.13
C VAL A 583 -0.36 14.39 -24.63
N ASP A 584 -0.33 14.17 -23.31
CA ASP A 584 0.49 13.11 -22.71
C ASP A 584 -0.27 11.77 -22.58
N MET A 585 -1.57 11.80 -22.27
CA MET A 585 -2.43 10.61 -22.18
C MET A 585 -3.81 10.85 -22.78
N VAL A 586 -4.38 9.81 -23.39
CA VAL A 586 -5.76 9.84 -23.92
C VAL A 586 -6.62 8.80 -23.20
N PHE A 587 -7.69 9.28 -22.57
CA PHE A 587 -8.66 8.47 -21.83
C PHE A 587 -9.97 8.34 -22.61
N ASN A 588 -10.67 7.24 -22.36
CA ASN A 588 -11.99 7.03 -22.92
C ASN A 588 -13.04 7.87 -22.16
N PRO A 589 -13.80 8.75 -22.85
CA PRO A 589 -14.85 9.55 -22.21
C PRO A 589 -16.00 8.69 -21.66
N LEU A 590 -16.29 7.52 -22.25
CA LEU A 590 -17.39 6.65 -21.83
C LEU A 590 -17.18 6.06 -20.42
N GLY A 591 -15.94 6.04 -19.94
CA GLY A 591 -15.61 5.59 -18.60
C GLY A 591 -16.11 6.54 -17.50
N VAL A 592 -16.38 7.81 -17.79
CA VAL A 592 -16.78 8.79 -16.76
C VAL A 592 -18.26 8.65 -16.38
N PRO A 593 -19.23 8.66 -17.31
CA PRO A 593 -20.65 8.56 -16.96
C PRO A 593 -21.01 7.19 -16.36
N SER A 594 -20.45 6.10 -16.91
CA SER A 594 -20.70 4.74 -16.44
C SER A 594 -20.21 4.49 -15.00
N ARG A 595 -19.28 5.30 -14.52
CA ARG A 595 -18.64 5.16 -13.21
C ARG A 595 -19.04 6.26 -12.23
N MET A 596 -19.71 7.31 -12.71
CA MET A 596 -20.13 8.47 -11.94
C MET A 596 -18.97 9.08 -11.12
N ASN A 597 -17.81 9.25 -11.75
CA ASN A 597 -16.63 9.86 -11.15
C ASN A 597 -16.27 11.17 -11.87
N VAL A 598 -17.23 12.09 -11.87
CA VAL A 598 -17.18 13.38 -12.59
C VAL A 598 -16.11 14.30 -12.01
N GLY A 599 -15.75 14.13 -10.73
CA GLY A 599 -14.68 14.91 -10.09
C GLY A 599 -13.36 14.93 -10.86
N GLN A 600 -13.05 13.89 -11.64
CA GLN A 600 -11.83 13.84 -12.47
C GLN A 600 -11.84 14.88 -13.60
N MET A 601 -13.01 15.26 -14.09
CA MET A 601 -13.15 16.30 -15.12
C MET A 601 -12.89 17.67 -14.52
N PHE A 602 -13.42 17.95 -13.32
CA PHE A 602 -13.14 19.19 -12.60
C PHE A 602 -11.66 19.32 -12.22
N GLU A 603 -11.04 18.23 -11.72
CA GLU A 603 -9.60 18.19 -11.45
C GLU A 603 -8.79 18.49 -12.72
N CYS A 604 -9.14 17.86 -13.85
CA CYS A 604 -8.46 18.02 -15.13
C CYS A 604 -8.53 19.47 -15.65
N SER A 605 -9.74 20.04 -15.68
CA SER A 605 -9.95 21.41 -16.18
C SER A 605 -9.34 22.47 -15.25
N LEU A 606 -9.52 22.34 -13.93
CA LEU A 606 -8.89 23.27 -12.98
C LEU A 606 -7.37 23.15 -12.98
N GLY A 607 -6.84 21.94 -13.17
CA GLY A 607 -5.42 21.73 -13.33
C GLY A 607 -4.85 22.44 -14.56
N LEU A 608 -5.60 22.51 -15.67
CA LEU A 608 -5.18 23.26 -16.85
C LEU A 608 -5.07 24.77 -16.55
N ALA A 609 -6.11 25.33 -15.92
CA ALA A 609 -6.09 26.74 -15.51
C ALA A 609 -4.91 27.02 -14.57
N GLY A 610 -4.67 26.14 -13.59
CA GLY A 610 -3.58 26.29 -12.62
C GLY A 610 -2.19 26.19 -13.24
N ASP A 611 -1.98 25.29 -14.19
CA ASP A 611 -0.71 25.15 -14.92
C ASP A 611 -0.38 26.43 -15.70
N LEU A 612 -1.38 26.98 -16.39
CA LEU A 612 -1.24 28.19 -17.20
C LEU A 612 -1.07 29.47 -16.35
N LEU A 613 -1.77 29.56 -15.22
CA LEU A 613 -1.70 30.70 -14.29
C LEU A 613 -0.55 30.57 -13.28
N GLY A 614 0.12 29.42 -13.20
CA GLY A 614 1.13 29.12 -12.16
C GLY A 614 0.55 29.07 -10.75
N ARG A 615 -0.72 28.64 -10.60
CA ARG A 615 -1.46 28.60 -9.33
C ARG A 615 -1.66 27.16 -8.85
N HIS A 616 -1.63 26.98 -7.53
CA HIS A 616 -2.05 25.74 -6.87
C HIS A 616 -3.36 25.98 -6.11
N TYR A 617 -4.33 25.08 -6.26
CA TYR A 617 -5.65 25.20 -5.66
C TYR A 617 -5.81 24.24 -4.49
N ARG A 618 -6.48 24.73 -3.45
CA ARG A 618 -6.90 23.95 -2.29
C ARG A 618 -8.42 23.80 -2.30
N ILE A 619 -8.89 22.61 -2.65
CA ILE A 619 -10.30 22.27 -2.75
C ILE A 619 -10.74 21.56 -1.47
N THR A 620 -11.67 22.18 -0.76
CA THR A 620 -12.34 21.57 0.39
C THR A 620 -13.46 20.66 -0.10
N PRO A 621 -13.57 19.41 0.41
CA PRO A 621 -14.70 18.54 0.10
C PRO A 621 -16.06 19.16 0.42
N PHE A 622 -17.07 18.80 -0.37
CA PHE A 622 -18.47 19.24 -0.21
C PHE A 622 -18.68 20.76 -0.27
N ASP A 623 -18.01 21.42 -1.22
CA ASP A 623 -18.20 22.84 -1.52
C ASP A 623 -19.65 23.18 -1.93
N GLU A 624 -20.35 22.26 -2.59
CA GLU A 624 -21.76 22.41 -3.00
C GLU A 624 -22.74 22.62 -1.85
N ARG A 625 -22.33 22.34 -0.60
CA ARG A 625 -23.12 22.68 0.59
C ARG A 625 -23.31 24.18 0.78
N TYR A 626 -22.40 24.98 0.22
CA TYR A 626 -22.38 26.43 0.39
C TYR A 626 -23.00 27.15 -0.79
N GLU A 627 -22.82 26.63 -2.00
CA GLU A 627 -23.35 27.23 -3.21
C GLU A 627 -23.66 26.16 -4.27
N GLN A 628 -24.82 26.26 -4.91
CA GLN A 628 -25.18 25.37 -6.00
C GLN A 628 -24.22 25.54 -7.20
N GLU A 629 -23.74 24.41 -7.73
CA GLU A 629 -22.72 24.32 -8.80
C GLU A 629 -21.41 25.06 -8.47
N ALA A 630 -21.03 25.15 -7.18
CA ALA A 630 -19.80 25.82 -6.72
C ALA A 630 -18.55 25.37 -7.49
N SER A 631 -18.33 24.05 -7.63
CA SER A 631 -17.15 23.50 -8.30
C SER A 631 -17.09 23.93 -9.77
N ARG A 632 -18.25 23.95 -10.45
CA ARG A 632 -18.34 24.37 -11.86
C ARG A 632 -18.05 25.86 -12.03
N LYS A 633 -18.62 26.70 -11.16
CA LYS A 633 -18.38 28.16 -11.16
C LYS A 633 -16.90 28.46 -10.98
N LEU A 634 -16.26 27.83 -9.99
CA LEU A 634 -14.83 27.96 -9.73
C LEU A 634 -13.98 27.54 -10.95
N VAL A 635 -14.23 26.35 -11.50
CA VAL A 635 -13.44 25.83 -12.62
C VAL A 635 -13.56 26.72 -13.85
N PHE A 636 -14.79 27.15 -14.19
CA PHE A 636 -15.02 27.97 -15.37
C PHE A 636 -14.52 29.40 -15.20
N SER A 637 -14.61 29.98 -14.00
CA SER A 637 -14.05 31.31 -13.75
C SER A 637 -12.54 31.32 -13.88
N GLU A 638 -11.83 30.31 -13.37
CA GLU A 638 -10.38 30.20 -13.47
C GLU A 638 -9.93 29.92 -14.91
N LEU A 639 -10.65 29.08 -15.67
CA LEU A 639 -10.38 28.88 -17.10
C LEU A 639 -10.56 30.18 -17.90
N TYR A 640 -11.61 30.94 -17.59
CA TYR A 640 -11.85 32.23 -18.21
C TYR A 640 -10.76 33.25 -17.86
N GLU A 641 -10.31 33.29 -16.60
CA GLU A 641 -9.18 34.13 -16.17
C GLU A 641 -7.90 33.73 -16.90
N ALA A 642 -7.62 32.43 -17.02
CA ALA A 642 -6.48 31.89 -17.77
C ALA A 642 -6.54 32.32 -19.24
N SER A 643 -7.71 32.26 -19.88
CA SER A 643 -7.89 32.69 -21.29
C SER A 643 -7.59 34.17 -21.51
N LYS A 644 -7.79 35.01 -20.48
CA LYS A 644 -7.52 36.46 -20.53
C LYS A 644 -6.09 36.81 -20.21
N GLN A 645 -5.49 36.15 -19.22
CA GLN A 645 -4.17 36.50 -18.71
C GLN A 645 -3.04 35.85 -19.50
N THR A 646 -3.31 34.74 -20.20
CA THR A 646 -2.30 34.01 -20.97
C THR A 646 -2.47 34.22 -22.46
N ALA A 647 -1.43 33.88 -23.23
CA ALA A 647 -1.46 33.92 -24.70
C ALA A 647 -2.33 32.82 -25.33
N ASN A 648 -3.14 32.10 -24.54
CA ASN A 648 -3.92 30.93 -24.92
C ASN A 648 -5.43 31.21 -24.78
N PRO A 649 -6.04 31.98 -25.71
CA PRO A 649 -7.48 32.30 -25.63
C PRO A 649 -8.36 31.05 -25.79
N TRP A 650 -7.82 30.00 -26.40
CA TRP A 650 -8.50 28.73 -26.68
C TRP A 650 -8.83 27.88 -25.45
N VAL A 651 -8.27 28.24 -24.30
CA VAL A 651 -8.48 27.53 -23.01
C VAL A 651 -9.92 27.64 -22.55
N PHE A 652 -10.63 28.70 -22.97
CA PHE A 652 -12.03 28.89 -22.65
C PHE A 652 -12.82 29.27 -23.92
N GLU A 653 -13.54 28.30 -24.47
CA GLU A 653 -14.45 28.51 -25.60
C GLU A 653 -15.86 28.79 -25.06
N PRO A 654 -16.48 29.98 -25.31
CA PRO A 654 -17.79 30.32 -24.76
C PRO A 654 -18.92 29.37 -25.18
N GLU A 655 -18.83 28.80 -26.37
CA GLU A 655 -19.81 27.84 -26.91
C GLU A 655 -19.74 26.48 -26.18
N TYR A 656 -18.55 26.11 -25.71
CA TYR A 656 -18.27 24.82 -25.08
C TYR A 656 -17.33 24.98 -23.86
N PRO A 657 -17.81 25.57 -22.75
CA PRO A 657 -16.96 25.87 -21.60
C PRO A 657 -16.32 24.59 -21.03
N GLY A 658 -14.99 24.60 -20.89
CA GLY A 658 -14.18 23.47 -20.41
C GLY A 658 -13.79 22.44 -21.49
N LYS A 659 -14.16 22.67 -22.76
CA LYS A 659 -13.67 21.92 -23.91
C LYS A 659 -12.83 22.84 -24.80
N SER A 660 -11.89 22.25 -25.52
CA SER A 660 -11.08 22.96 -26.51
C SER A 660 -10.98 22.15 -27.79
N ARG A 661 -10.87 22.83 -28.92
CA ARG A 661 -10.55 22.19 -30.20
C ARG A 661 -9.10 21.68 -30.20
N ILE A 662 -8.91 20.48 -30.73
CA ILE A 662 -7.62 19.81 -30.90
C ILE A 662 -7.44 19.33 -32.34
N PHE A 663 -6.20 19.01 -32.68
CA PHE A 663 -5.81 18.57 -34.02
C PHE A 663 -5.22 17.17 -33.97
N ASP A 664 -5.44 16.40 -35.03
CA ASP A 664 -4.80 15.10 -35.21
C ASP A 664 -3.31 15.32 -35.57
N GLY A 665 -2.40 14.71 -34.82
CA GLY A 665 -0.96 14.77 -35.08
C GLY A 665 -0.55 14.19 -36.44
N ARG A 666 -1.35 13.28 -37.00
CA ARG A 666 -1.03 12.57 -38.24
C ARG A 666 -1.44 13.33 -39.49
N THR A 667 -2.61 13.96 -39.48
CA THR A 667 -3.14 14.70 -40.64
C THR A 667 -2.98 16.22 -40.50
N GLY A 668 -2.94 16.73 -39.27
CA GLY A 668 -3.00 18.15 -38.96
C GLY A 668 -4.42 18.73 -38.97
N ASP A 669 -5.44 17.93 -39.28
CA ASP A 669 -6.83 18.38 -39.34
C ASP A 669 -7.42 18.53 -37.92
N PRO A 670 -8.30 19.53 -37.70
CA PRO A 670 -9.03 19.65 -36.44
C PRO A 670 -10.07 18.53 -36.29
N PHE A 671 -10.24 18.03 -35.06
CA PHE A 671 -11.35 17.14 -34.75
C PHE A 671 -12.70 17.87 -34.85
N GLU A 672 -13.74 17.17 -35.31
CA GLU A 672 -15.07 17.75 -35.56
C GLU A 672 -15.73 18.32 -34.29
N GLN A 673 -15.53 17.67 -33.15
CA GLN A 673 -16.07 18.10 -31.85
C GLN A 673 -14.96 18.51 -30.89
N PRO A 674 -15.15 19.58 -30.10
CA PRO A 674 -14.19 19.97 -29.08
C PRO A 674 -14.15 18.93 -27.96
N VAL A 675 -12.98 18.76 -27.37
CA VAL A 675 -12.67 17.68 -26.41
C VAL A 675 -12.30 18.29 -25.06
N ILE A 676 -12.63 17.57 -23.98
CA ILE A 676 -12.17 17.95 -22.64
C ILE A 676 -10.70 17.62 -22.52
N ILE A 677 -9.90 18.66 -22.28
CA ILE A 677 -8.46 18.56 -22.11
C ILE A 677 -8.07 19.31 -20.85
N GLY A 678 -7.04 18.81 -20.18
CA GLY A 678 -6.43 19.57 -19.11
C GLY A 678 -5.31 18.83 -18.42
N LYS A 679 -4.95 19.25 -17.21
CA LYS A 679 -3.89 18.63 -16.41
C LYS A 679 -4.50 17.83 -15.28
N SER A 680 -4.40 16.51 -15.32
CA SER A 680 -4.84 15.64 -14.22
C SER A 680 -3.63 15.07 -13.45
N TYR A 681 -3.83 14.82 -12.16
CA TYR A 681 -2.79 14.25 -11.30
C TYR A 681 -2.81 12.73 -11.35
N MET A 682 -1.88 12.17 -12.12
CA MET A 682 -1.85 10.75 -12.49
C MET A 682 -0.73 10.00 -11.78
N LEU A 683 -1.06 8.82 -11.27
CA LEU A 683 -0.23 7.96 -10.43
C LEU A 683 0.26 6.74 -11.21
N LYS A 684 1.51 6.31 -10.99
CA LYS A 684 2.03 5.00 -11.42
C LYS A 684 1.85 3.98 -10.30
N LEU A 685 1.13 2.90 -10.54
CA LEU A 685 0.88 1.87 -9.53
C LEU A 685 2.02 0.85 -9.45
N ILE A 686 2.14 0.18 -8.29
CA ILE A 686 3.13 -0.88 -8.05
C ILE A 686 2.91 -2.14 -8.91
N HIS A 687 1.76 -2.23 -9.56
CA HIS A 687 1.40 -3.33 -10.44
C HIS A 687 2.06 -3.23 -11.81
N GLN A 688 3.38 -3.43 -11.84
CA GLN A 688 4.18 -3.37 -13.05
C GLN A 688 4.12 -4.67 -13.86
N VAL A 689 4.20 -4.54 -15.18
CA VAL A 689 4.11 -5.66 -16.13
C VAL A 689 5.29 -6.62 -15.99
N ASP A 690 6.50 -6.08 -15.74
CA ASP A 690 7.75 -6.86 -15.59
C ASP A 690 7.67 -7.85 -14.41
N ASP A 691 6.85 -7.58 -13.39
CA ASP A 691 6.63 -8.50 -12.26
C ASP A 691 5.50 -9.50 -12.52
N LYS A 692 4.78 -9.34 -13.63
CA LYS A 692 3.58 -10.11 -13.99
C LYS A 692 3.77 -11.07 -15.15
N ILE A 693 4.64 -10.75 -16.09
CA ILE A 693 4.98 -11.65 -17.18
C ILE A 693 5.65 -12.89 -16.60
N HIS A 694 5.12 -14.06 -16.97
CA HIS A 694 5.68 -15.34 -16.60
C HIS A 694 5.31 -16.35 -17.68
N GLY A 695 6.34 -17.01 -18.22
CA GLY A 695 6.21 -18.10 -19.18
C GLY A 695 6.94 -19.33 -18.63
N ARG A 696 6.39 -20.51 -18.90
CA ARG A 696 7.01 -21.80 -18.57
C ARG A 696 6.80 -22.76 -19.74
N SER A 697 7.88 -23.37 -20.20
CA SER A 697 7.84 -24.56 -21.05
C SER A 697 7.95 -25.81 -20.17
N SER A 698 9.14 -26.09 -19.64
CA SER A 698 9.43 -27.13 -18.65
C SER A 698 10.06 -26.51 -17.40
N GLY A 699 10.15 -27.28 -16.32
CA GLY A 699 10.73 -26.79 -15.07
C GLY A 699 10.64 -27.81 -13.96
N HIS A 700 10.77 -27.35 -12.72
CA HIS A 700 10.71 -28.23 -11.55
C HIS A 700 9.27 -28.72 -11.29
N TYR A 701 9.18 -29.92 -10.74
CA TYR A 701 7.94 -30.62 -10.39
C TYR A 701 7.90 -30.90 -8.88
N ALA A 702 6.70 -30.99 -8.33
CA ALA A 702 6.51 -31.37 -6.94
C ALA A 702 6.86 -32.85 -6.74
N LEU A 703 7.61 -33.18 -5.69
CA LEU A 703 8.02 -34.56 -5.42
C LEU A 703 6.83 -35.50 -5.16
N VAL A 704 5.80 -35.01 -4.49
CA VAL A 704 4.63 -35.82 -4.09
C VAL A 704 3.65 -36.00 -5.24
N THR A 705 3.18 -34.89 -5.83
CA THR A 705 2.13 -34.94 -6.86
C THR A 705 2.67 -35.08 -8.27
N GLN A 706 3.98 -34.92 -8.48
CA GLN A 706 4.62 -34.96 -9.81
C GLN A 706 4.11 -33.89 -10.80
N GLN A 707 3.31 -32.94 -10.31
CA GLN A 707 2.78 -31.81 -11.06
C GLN A 707 3.77 -30.64 -11.08
N PRO A 708 3.67 -29.74 -12.08
CA PRO A 708 4.39 -28.48 -12.10
C PRO A 708 4.28 -27.76 -10.75
N LEU A 709 5.39 -27.21 -10.25
CA LEU A 709 5.34 -26.37 -9.05
C LEU A 709 4.36 -25.21 -9.24
N ARG A 710 3.82 -24.70 -8.13
CA ARG A 710 2.95 -23.51 -8.15
C ARG A 710 3.76 -22.23 -7.93
N GLY A 711 3.44 -21.20 -8.71
CA GLY A 711 3.87 -19.82 -8.48
C GLY A 711 5.14 -19.41 -9.23
N ARG A 712 5.20 -18.13 -9.64
CA ARG A 712 6.24 -17.56 -10.50
C ARG A 712 7.65 -17.65 -9.90
N ALA A 713 7.78 -17.43 -8.58
CA ALA A 713 9.06 -17.48 -7.88
C ALA A 713 9.73 -18.86 -7.95
N LYS A 714 8.95 -19.93 -8.18
CA LYS A 714 9.44 -21.31 -8.36
C LYS A 714 9.40 -21.76 -9.83
N GLN A 715 9.26 -20.82 -10.76
CA GLN A 715 9.03 -21.09 -12.19
C GLN A 715 7.86 -22.07 -12.40
N GLY A 716 6.77 -21.85 -11.66
CA GLY A 716 5.62 -22.74 -11.64
C GLY A 716 4.75 -22.71 -12.90
N GLY A 717 3.90 -23.72 -13.07
CA GLY A 717 2.90 -23.78 -14.14
C GLY A 717 1.63 -22.98 -13.81
N GLN A 718 0.84 -22.67 -14.83
CA GLN A 718 -0.52 -22.15 -14.67
C GLN A 718 -1.41 -23.30 -14.16
N ARG A 719 -2.34 -22.98 -13.25
CA ARG A 719 -3.33 -23.96 -12.80
C ARG A 719 -4.45 -24.03 -13.84
N VAL A 720 -4.71 -25.24 -14.33
CA VAL A 720 -5.94 -25.59 -15.04
C VAL A 720 -6.86 -26.22 -14.01
N GLY A 721 -7.96 -25.55 -13.67
CA GLY A 721 -8.94 -25.99 -12.68
C GLY A 721 -10.16 -26.64 -13.32
N GLU A 722 -11.12 -26.97 -12.48
CA GLU A 722 -12.38 -27.62 -12.87
C GLU A 722 -13.17 -26.79 -13.90
N MET A 723 -13.25 -25.47 -13.71
CA MET A 723 -13.97 -24.60 -14.64
C MET A 723 -13.30 -24.53 -16.02
N GLU A 724 -11.97 -24.54 -16.09
CA GLU A 724 -11.25 -24.58 -17.36
C GLU A 724 -11.41 -25.95 -18.05
N VAL A 725 -11.49 -27.04 -17.28
CA VAL A 725 -11.77 -28.39 -17.80
C VAL A 725 -13.17 -28.44 -18.41
N TRP A 726 -14.20 -27.97 -17.70
CA TRP A 726 -15.57 -27.92 -18.23
C TRP A 726 -15.68 -27.08 -19.49
N ALA A 727 -14.91 -25.99 -19.60
CA ALA A 727 -14.85 -25.21 -20.83
C ALA A 727 -14.33 -26.04 -22.01
N LEU A 728 -13.24 -26.80 -21.82
CA LEU A 728 -12.68 -27.67 -22.86
C LEU A 728 -13.63 -28.83 -23.22
N GLU A 729 -14.30 -29.41 -22.23
CA GLU A 729 -15.33 -30.44 -22.45
C GLU A 729 -16.51 -29.90 -23.26
N GLY A 730 -16.97 -28.68 -22.95
CA GLY A 730 -18.07 -28.02 -23.66
C GLY A 730 -17.77 -27.76 -25.15
N PHE A 731 -16.49 -27.57 -25.51
CA PHE A 731 -16.06 -27.46 -26.91
C PHE A 731 -15.79 -28.83 -27.57
N GLY A 732 -15.82 -29.93 -26.82
CA GLY A 732 -15.52 -31.27 -27.34
C GLY A 732 -14.05 -31.50 -27.69
N VAL A 733 -13.12 -30.69 -27.16
CA VAL A 733 -11.68 -30.79 -27.47
C VAL A 733 -10.96 -31.82 -26.61
N ALA A 734 -11.33 -33.09 -26.78
CA ALA A 734 -10.84 -34.21 -25.95
C ALA A 734 -9.31 -34.36 -25.94
N HIS A 735 -8.63 -34.17 -27.07
CA HIS A 735 -7.16 -34.29 -27.14
C HIS A 735 -6.44 -33.17 -26.39
N ILE A 736 -6.93 -31.92 -26.44
CA ILE A 736 -6.35 -30.80 -25.68
C ILE A 736 -6.54 -31.04 -24.19
N LEU A 737 -7.72 -31.53 -23.79
CA LEU A 737 -7.99 -31.86 -22.41
C LEU A 737 -7.09 -32.98 -21.91
N GLN A 738 -6.96 -34.07 -22.68
CA GLN A 738 -6.02 -35.15 -22.38
C GLN A 738 -4.58 -34.61 -22.27
N GLU A 739 -4.17 -33.72 -23.18
CA GLU A 739 -2.85 -33.09 -23.16
C GLU A 739 -2.56 -32.35 -21.85
N MET A 740 -3.51 -31.49 -21.44
CA MET A 740 -3.40 -30.66 -20.24
C MET A 740 -3.40 -31.48 -18.95
N LEU A 741 -4.17 -32.58 -18.91
CA LEU A 741 -4.33 -33.43 -17.74
C LEU A 741 -3.29 -34.56 -17.63
N THR A 742 -2.49 -34.82 -18.67
CA THR A 742 -1.48 -35.91 -18.64
C THR A 742 -0.08 -35.41 -18.96
N TYR A 743 0.26 -35.22 -20.25
CA TYR A 743 1.61 -34.89 -20.71
C TYR A 743 2.17 -33.61 -20.11
N LYS A 744 1.32 -32.59 -19.92
CA LYS A 744 1.72 -31.29 -19.35
C LYS A 744 1.70 -31.25 -17.82
N SER A 745 1.11 -32.24 -17.16
CA SER A 745 0.95 -32.31 -15.70
C SER A 745 1.87 -33.38 -15.08
N ASP A 746 1.34 -34.55 -14.80
CA ASP A 746 1.82 -35.56 -13.86
C ASP A 746 2.16 -36.92 -14.50
N HIS A 747 1.86 -37.14 -15.79
CA HIS A 747 2.31 -38.36 -16.48
C HIS A 747 3.80 -38.28 -16.81
N ILE A 748 4.62 -38.87 -15.95
CA ILE A 748 6.09 -38.73 -15.98
C ILE A 748 6.69 -39.27 -17.28
N ARG A 749 6.25 -40.46 -17.73
CA ARG A 749 6.82 -41.14 -18.90
C ARG A 749 6.46 -40.39 -20.17
N ALA A 750 5.16 -40.12 -20.35
CA ALA A 750 4.67 -39.43 -21.52
C ALA A 750 5.29 -38.03 -21.67
N ARG A 751 5.52 -37.32 -20.56
CA ARG A 751 6.22 -36.02 -20.55
C ARG A 751 7.67 -36.11 -21.05
N GLN A 752 8.41 -37.15 -20.65
CA GLN A 752 9.79 -37.34 -21.09
C GLN A 752 9.86 -37.67 -22.58
N GLU A 753 8.95 -38.54 -23.04
CA GLU A 753 8.84 -38.92 -24.45
C GLU A 753 8.44 -37.73 -25.32
N VAL A 754 7.46 -36.92 -24.90
CA VAL A 754 7.02 -35.71 -25.62
C VAL A 754 8.18 -34.78 -25.92
N LEU A 755 9.08 -34.56 -24.97
CA LEU A 755 10.23 -33.66 -25.21
C LEU A 755 11.12 -34.23 -26.34
N GLY A 756 11.42 -35.52 -26.29
CA GLY A 756 12.22 -36.20 -27.31
C GLY A 756 11.53 -36.21 -28.68
N THR A 757 10.25 -36.58 -28.74
CA THR A 757 9.49 -36.63 -29.99
C THR A 757 9.30 -35.25 -30.61
N THR A 758 9.07 -34.22 -29.80
CA THR A 758 8.96 -32.83 -30.29
C THR A 758 10.27 -32.34 -30.91
N ILE A 759 11.42 -32.69 -30.33
CA ILE A 759 12.74 -32.33 -30.87
C ILE A 759 13.02 -33.07 -32.20
N VAL A 760 12.62 -34.34 -32.28
CA VAL A 760 12.80 -35.17 -33.49
C VAL A 760 11.76 -34.86 -34.58
N GLY A 761 10.65 -34.17 -34.24
CA GLY A 761 9.54 -33.90 -35.15
C GLY A 761 8.63 -35.11 -35.39
N GLY A 762 8.58 -36.05 -34.44
CA GLY A 762 7.76 -37.26 -34.52
C GLY A 762 6.34 -37.08 -34.00
N THR A 763 5.48 -38.07 -34.24
CA THR A 763 4.12 -38.14 -33.67
C THR A 763 4.17 -38.43 -32.17
N ILE A 764 3.41 -37.66 -31.38
CA ILE A 764 3.34 -37.84 -29.93
C ILE A 764 2.61 -39.17 -29.62
N PRO A 765 3.20 -40.07 -28.82
CA PRO A 765 2.57 -41.33 -28.44
C PRO A 765 1.38 -41.06 -27.51
N ASN A 766 0.29 -41.84 -27.63
CA ASN A 766 -0.84 -41.75 -26.71
C ASN A 766 -0.40 -42.10 -25.28
N PRO A 767 -0.92 -41.41 -24.25
CA PRO A 767 -0.55 -41.69 -22.88
C PRO A 767 -1.40 -42.88 -22.41
N GLU A 768 -0.85 -44.09 -22.50
CA GLU A 768 -1.43 -45.27 -21.82
C GLU A 768 -1.29 -45.17 -20.30
#